data_AF-A0A1I8IFH0-F1
#
_entry.id   AF-A0A1I8IFH0-F1
#
_cell.length_a   1.000
_cell.length_b   1.000
_cell.length_c   1.000
_cell.angle_alpha   90.00
_cell.angle_beta   90.00
_cell.angle_gamma   90.00
#
_symmetry.space_group_name_H-M   'P 1'
#
loop_
_entity.id
_entity.type
_entity.pdbx_description
1 polymer ?
#
loop_
_entity_poly.entity_id
_entity_poly.type
_entity_poly.pdbx_seq_one_letter_code
_entity_poly.pdbx_strand_id
1 'polypeptide(L)'
;MVTLDDLRKIDPGTVNPENVKSIVDQINDFDPGNMDVDGEAEMVLNLYDAIIDSQKMAHERMEKQTTDLQIALDDLEKENQRLRRTAREGGADADKELDLLNENERLNKEVESLQSDIRKKEQDISKLTGENEDLENKRNSLEQKLSEVESENRSLSSRLTTLQERIDRTEKSQETKYAISDLNQKVRQLKTDLDLALQGKAELQEKLEKVQKELLDGAAEYESFCARYQDMKAYVDEKDTEAANATGQIEVLRQQVQELQDEIAMLRRDDDNIMNAVNEKVEEWRKHLADKDDELRRAEQEVRELRSRLGALSVDASKEQLAKLQQRLQERDTTIDELRQELSEGTDECNRVKAMLEQFQLDQAASGNTMVSRQADRIGQLLKENQGLKQRLEEGHQQALESEKASRELEEKNEELVNRNDQIVAGVFGLKEAVDETKAKERELEYCRRMIEDYVRQINKLHDDADNLRIENSMMRERLGIAPDEVLDTTAHRRAKAVQQEEDSATIMVLQKEIESLEDERMRLKWQVKSLAKQCGGQAAQMGLSGNLMVLESFVEAERAGGVHSGIDEMIQPRMAGSAMAAAPGSTMLSSRGGFLEPETARTGRSVAGGAEAAGLRQELSRAAREFEEQEKKVCQLQTQNENLSEENRVMESALKEIKDGMENRKAGSLECPSLDKFLAALEAKKVMGDIDASSYLKTRLDHL
;
A
#
# COMPACT_ATOMS: atom_id res chain seq x y z
N MET A 1 185.03 18.14 125.24
CA MET A 1 186.40 17.59 125.35
C MET A 1 186.47 16.23 124.68
N VAL A 2 186.81 16.28 123.40
CA VAL A 2 187.02 15.13 122.52
C VAL A 2 188.44 14.61 122.72
N THR A 3 188.68 13.31 122.51
CA THR A 3 189.98 12.69 122.75
C THR A 3 190.62 12.15 121.47
N LEU A 4 191.92 11.86 121.52
CA LEU A 4 192.76 11.61 120.33
C LEU A 4 192.29 10.43 119.46
N ASP A 5 191.74 9.38 120.08
CA ASP A 5 191.21 8.20 119.37
C ASP A 5 189.93 8.48 118.59
N ASP A 6 189.24 9.61 118.83
CA ASP A 6 188.07 10.01 118.05
C ASP A 6 188.48 10.75 116.77
N LEU A 7 189.51 11.61 116.84
CA LEU A 7 190.12 12.25 115.65
C LEU A 7 190.77 11.21 114.73
N ARG A 8 191.43 10.17 115.28
CA ARG A 8 192.04 9.09 114.49
C ARG A 8 191.04 8.27 113.65
N LYS A 9 189.72 8.35 113.93
CA LYS A 9 188.67 7.67 113.16
C LYS A 9 188.15 8.50 111.99
N ILE A 10 188.54 9.78 111.89
CA ILE A 10 188.07 10.71 110.85
C ILE A 10 189.02 10.62 109.66
N ASP A 11 188.63 9.86 108.64
CA ASP A 11 189.41 9.66 107.41
C ASP A 11 189.33 10.91 106.51
N PRO A 12 190.47 11.58 106.19
CA PRO A 12 190.48 12.81 105.39
C PRO A 12 189.81 12.68 104.01
N GLY A 13 189.75 11.47 103.44
CA GLY A 13 189.09 11.22 102.15
C GLY A 13 187.55 11.38 102.18
N THR A 14 186.96 11.55 103.35
CA THR A 14 185.49 11.59 103.56
C THR A 14 184.91 12.98 103.84
N VAL A 15 185.73 14.04 103.73
CA VAL A 15 185.33 15.42 104.01
C VAL A 15 184.57 16.03 102.82
N ASN A 16 183.33 16.47 103.07
CA ASN A 16 182.42 17.00 102.05
C ASN A 16 181.35 17.96 102.67
N PRO A 17 180.67 18.80 101.85
CA PRO A 17 180.08 20.07 102.34
C PRO A 17 179.02 19.99 103.45
N GLU A 18 178.31 18.87 103.57
CA GLU A 18 177.28 18.66 104.61
C GLU A 18 177.90 18.32 105.98
N ASN A 19 179.10 17.73 105.97
CA ASN A 19 179.76 17.17 107.15
C ASN A 19 180.80 18.15 107.74
N VAL A 20 181.42 18.96 106.87
CA VAL A 20 182.51 19.91 107.17
C VAL A 20 182.25 20.74 108.44
N LYS A 21 181.02 21.22 108.63
CA LYS A 21 180.68 22.07 109.79
C LYS A 21 180.79 21.34 111.12
N SER A 22 180.29 20.09 111.19
CA SER A 22 180.38 19.27 112.40
C SER A 22 181.81 18.81 112.69
N ILE A 23 182.66 18.68 111.67
CA ILE A 23 184.06 18.27 111.81
C ILE A 23 184.90 19.44 112.33
N VAL A 24 184.71 20.65 111.80
CA VAL A 24 185.35 21.88 112.29
C VAL A 24 185.01 22.14 113.77
N ASP A 25 183.75 21.95 114.17
CA ASP A 25 183.32 22.13 115.56
C ASP A 25 183.97 21.11 116.51
N GLN A 26 184.23 19.87 116.07
CA GLN A 26 184.96 18.87 116.87
C GLN A 26 186.46 19.16 116.97
N ILE A 27 187.08 19.69 115.92
CA ILE A 27 188.49 20.08 115.90
C ILE A 27 188.75 21.29 116.83
N ASN A 28 187.80 22.22 116.94
CA ASN A 28 187.90 23.38 117.83
C ASN A 28 187.72 23.04 119.33
N ASP A 29 187.16 21.87 119.66
CA ASP A 29 186.83 21.44 121.04
C ASP A 29 187.87 20.43 121.62
N PHE A 30 189.02 20.29 120.93
CA PHE A 30 190.12 19.36 121.21
C PHE A 30 191.30 20.06 121.90
N ASP A 31 191.85 19.43 122.96
CA ASP A 31 192.94 19.99 123.77
C ASP A 31 194.32 19.46 123.29
N PRO A 32 195.23 20.31 122.78
CA PRO A 32 196.48 19.85 122.14
C PRO A 32 197.53 19.25 123.08
N GLY A 33 197.35 19.33 124.41
CA GLY A 33 198.40 19.06 125.39
C GLY A 33 198.94 17.63 125.49
N ASN A 34 198.52 16.71 124.61
CA ASN A 34 198.80 15.28 124.73
C ASN A 34 199.17 14.59 123.39
N MET A 35 199.50 15.35 122.33
CA MET A 35 200.06 14.79 121.08
C MET A 35 201.57 14.59 121.22
N ASP A 36 202.04 13.37 120.93
CA ASP A 36 203.43 12.96 121.10
C ASP A 36 204.05 12.59 119.74
N VAL A 37 205.08 13.36 119.35
CA VAL A 37 205.96 13.19 118.17
C VAL A 37 205.30 13.19 116.77
N ASP A 38 205.46 14.32 116.08
CA ASP A 38 205.43 14.59 114.62
C ASP A 38 204.29 14.07 113.71
N GLY A 39 203.82 12.83 113.82
CA GLY A 39 202.83 12.25 112.90
C GLY A 39 201.40 12.75 113.10
N GLU A 40 201.06 13.26 114.29
CA GLU A 40 199.69 13.62 114.65
C GLU A 40 199.32 15.05 114.22
N ALA A 41 200.30 15.95 114.15
CA ALA A 41 200.12 17.31 113.65
C ALA A 41 199.89 17.34 112.12
N GLU A 42 200.55 16.46 111.38
CA GLU A 42 200.40 16.31 109.92
C GLU A 42 198.98 15.82 109.55
N MET A 43 198.37 14.96 110.38
CA MET A 43 196.99 14.51 110.18
C MET A 43 195.96 15.65 110.33
N VAL A 44 196.15 16.55 111.30
CA VAL A 44 195.25 17.71 111.52
C VAL A 44 195.39 18.74 110.39
N LEU A 45 196.62 18.96 109.90
CA LEU A 45 196.88 19.81 108.73
C LEU A 45 196.20 19.27 107.46
N ASN A 46 196.33 17.97 107.17
CA ASN A 46 195.68 17.34 106.02
C ASN A 46 194.14 17.43 106.07
N LEU A 47 193.54 17.38 107.26
CA LEU A 47 192.10 17.62 107.44
C LEU A 47 191.72 19.09 107.16
N TYR A 48 192.56 20.05 107.57
CA TYR A 48 192.33 21.47 107.29
C TYR A 48 192.43 21.81 105.79
N ASP A 49 193.41 21.24 105.08
CA ASP A 49 193.56 21.44 103.63
C ASP A 49 192.38 20.83 102.85
N ALA A 50 191.91 19.63 103.24
CA ALA A 50 190.72 19.00 102.65
C ALA A 50 189.44 19.85 102.83
N ILE A 51 189.30 20.53 103.97
CA ILE A 51 188.19 21.47 104.21
C ILE A 51 188.28 22.68 103.26
N ILE A 52 189.47 23.27 103.12
CA ILE A 52 189.70 24.48 102.28
C ILE A 52 189.39 24.21 100.81
N ASP A 53 189.84 23.09 100.26
CA ASP A 53 189.62 22.78 98.84
C ASP A 53 188.15 22.43 98.52
N SER A 54 187.41 21.84 99.48
CA SER A 54 185.96 21.64 99.33
C SER A 54 185.20 22.97 99.19
N GLN A 55 185.65 24.03 99.88
CA GLN A 55 185.00 25.35 99.84
C GLN A 55 185.32 26.13 98.56
N LYS A 56 186.55 26.05 98.04
CA LYS A 56 186.91 26.65 96.74
C LYS A 56 186.07 26.08 95.59
N MET A 57 185.94 24.76 95.54
CA MET A 57 185.18 24.03 94.51
C MET A 57 183.67 24.39 94.49
N ALA A 58 183.11 24.79 95.64
CA ALA A 58 181.74 25.30 95.71
C ALA A 58 181.62 26.71 95.11
N HIS A 59 182.62 27.58 95.31
CA HIS A 59 182.59 28.96 94.86
C HIS A 59 182.74 29.09 93.33
N GLU A 60 183.64 28.32 92.71
CA GLU A 60 183.84 28.33 91.25
C GLU A 60 182.62 27.78 90.48
N ARG A 61 181.81 26.90 91.10
CA ARG A 61 180.56 26.40 90.51
C ARG A 61 179.49 27.48 90.44
N MET A 62 179.42 28.36 91.43
CA MET A 62 178.47 29.48 91.46
C MET A 62 178.78 30.53 90.39
N GLU A 63 180.07 30.85 90.16
CA GLU A 63 180.47 31.85 89.16
C GLU A 63 180.23 31.39 87.71
N LYS A 64 180.33 30.08 87.41
CA LYS A 64 179.99 29.57 86.07
C LYS A 64 178.49 29.67 85.77
N GLN A 65 177.63 29.38 86.75
CA GLN A 65 176.18 29.48 86.57
C GLN A 65 175.71 30.92 86.36
N THR A 66 176.35 31.93 86.97
CA THR A 66 175.99 33.33 86.72
C THR A 66 176.47 33.81 85.35
N THR A 67 177.64 33.36 84.86
CA THR A 67 178.10 33.73 83.51
C THR A 67 177.27 33.10 82.39
N ASP A 68 176.85 31.83 82.52
CA ASP A 68 176.04 31.15 81.50
C ASP A 68 174.65 31.78 81.34
N LEU A 69 174.02 32.20 82.46
CA LEU A 69 172.74 32.91 82.44
C LEU A 69 172.85 34.32 81.83
N GLN A 70 174.00 34.98 81.97
CA GLN A 70 174.24 36.30 81.39
C GLN A 70 174.27 36.25 79.85
N ILE A 71 174.88 35.22 79.28
CA ILE A 71 174.97 35.01 77.82
C ILE A 71 173.58 34.69 77.24
N ALA A 72 172.80 33.83 77.91
CA ALA A 72 171.46 33.45 77.47
C ALA A 72 170.47 34.64 77.41
N LEU A 73 170.59 35.60 78.34
CA LEU A 73 169.82 36.84 78.33
C LEU A 73 170.21 37.75 77.15
N ASP A 74 171.51 37.92 76.91
CA ASP A 74 172.04 38.82 75.89
C ASP A 74 171.68 38.35 74.46
N ASP A 75 171.58 37.04 74.24
CA ASP A 75 171.13 36.47 72.96
C ASP A 75 169.60 36.56 72.77
N LEU A 76 168.81 36.38 73.83
CA LEU A 76 167.34 36.60 73.78
C LEU A 76 166.97 38.07 73.55
N GLU A 77 167.73 39.02 74.08
CA GLU A 77 167.54 40.44 73.78
C GLU A 77 167.90 40.78 72.32
N LYS A 78 168.98 40.19 71.77
CA LYS A 78 169.32 40.34 70.34
C LYS A 78 168.27 39.71 69.43
N GLU A 79 167.65 38.60 69.83
CA GLU A 79 166.56 37.97 69.07
C GLU A 79 165.27 38.82 69.11
N ASN A 80 164.91 39.38 70.27
CA ASN A 80 163.81 40.35 70.38
C ASN A 80 164.07 41.63 69.55
N GLN A 81 165.31 42.12 69.50
CA GLN A 81 165.67 43.23 68.63
C GLN A 81 165.64 42.88 67.14
N ARG A 82 165.94 41.63 66.76
CA ARG A 82 165.79 41.16 65.37
C ARG A 82 164.32 41.12 64.96
N LEU A 83 163.43 40.59 65.79
CA LEU A 83 161.97 40.60 65.53
C LEU A 83 161.39 42.03 65.45
N ARG A 84 161.97 43.00 66.17
CA ARG A 84 161.60 44.42 66.04
C ARG A 84 162.19 45.12 64.82
N ARG A 85 163.30 44.64 64.24
CA ARG A 85 163.86 45.17 62.96
C ARG A 85 163.15 44.59 61.74
N THR A 86 162.71 43.33 61.77
CA THR A 86 161.81 42.75 60.75
C THR A 86 160.43 43.39 60.70
N ALA A 87 160.09 44.28 61.65
CA ALA A 87 158.90 45.13 61.64
C ALA A 87 159.17 46.57 61.15
N ARG A 88 160.36 46.89 60.63
CA ARG A 88 160.67 48.26 60.16
C ARG A 88 161.60 48.39 58.95
N GLU A 89 162.22 47.31 58.48
CA GLU A 89 163.08 47.33 57.28
C GLU A 89 162.61 46.27 56.25
N GLY A 90 161.39 46.46 55.74
CA GLY A 90 160.87 45.78 54.55
C GLY A 90 161.29 46.48 53.25
N GLY A 91 162.56 46.90 53.14
CA GLY A 91 163.09 47.69 52.01
C GLY A 91 163.17 46.97 50.65
N ALA A 92 162.50 45.83 50.51
CA ALA A 92 162.28 45.12 49.25
C ALA A 92 160.81 45.20 48.78
N ASP A 93 159.91 45.82 49.57
CA ASP A 93 158.48 45.91 49.31
C ASP A 93 157.99 47.36 49.11
N ALA A 94 158.84 48.35 48.82
CA ALA A 94 158.40 49.76 48.69
C ALA A 94 157.39 50.01 47.53
N ASP A 95 157.59 49.38 46.37
CA ASP A 95 156.60 49.41 45.28
C ASP A 95 155.31 48.67 45.69
N LYS A 96 155.46 47.57 46.44
CA LYS A 96 154.35 46.80 47.01
C LYS A 96 153.59 47.54 48.09
N GLU A 97 154.25 48.39 48.88
CA GLU A 97 153.65 49.20 49.94
C GLU A 97 152.87 50.36 49.33
N LEU A 98 153.34 50.94 48.22
CA LEU A 98 152.58 51.91 47.43
C LEU A 98 151.38 51.24 46.72
N ASP A 99 151.55 50.05 46.15
CA ASP A 99 150.44 49.25 45.60
C ASP A 99 149.45 48.83 46.69
N LEU A 100 149.92 48.41 47.87
CA LEU A 100 149.07 48.07 49.02
C LEU A 100 148.39 49.30 49.63
N LEU A 101 148.97 50.50 49.54
CA LEU A 101 148.32 51.75 49.95
C LEU A 101 147.24 52.17 48.95
N ASN A 102 147.53 52.10 47.65
CA ASN A 102 146.51 52.32 46.60
C ASN A 102 145.38 51.28 46.69
N GLU A 103 145.71 50.02 46.98
CA GLU A 103 144.73 48.96 47.18
C GLU A 103 143.97 49.13 48.50
N ASN A 104 144.59 49.60 49.59
CA ASN A 104 143.87 49.98 50.81
C ASN A 104 142.95 51.19 50.58
N GLU A 105 143.34 52.17 49.76
CA GLU A 105 142.46 53.29 49.42
C GLU A 105 141.31 52.84 48.51
N ARG A 106 141.56 51.89 47.60
CA ARG A 106 140.53 51.26 46.75
C ARG A 106 139.56 50.42 47.60
N LEU A 107 140.09 49.58 48.49
CA LEU A 107 139.33 48.76 49.43
C LEU A 107 138.58 49.62 50.46
N ASN A 108 139.11 50.75 50.92
CA ASN A 108 138.36 51.66 51.78
C ASN A 108 137.20 52.32 51.02
N LYS A 109 137.40 52.80 49.78
CA LYS A 109 136.32 53.33 48.94
C LYS A 109 135.27 52.24 48.62
N GLU A 110 135.70 51.00 48.42
CA GLU A 110 134.84 49.84 48.25
C GLU A 110 134.05 49.53 49.54
N VAL A 111 134.70 49.50 50.71
CA VAL A 111 134.06 49.34 52.03
C VAL A 111 133.08 50.48 52.33
N GLU A 112 133.39 51.74 52.02
CA GLU A 112 132.46 52.86 52.17
C GLU A 112 131.25 52.72 51.23
N SER A 113 131.46 52.27 50.00
CA SER A 113 130.36 51.99 49.06
C SER A 113 129.48 50.83 49.54
N LEU A 114 130.09 49.74 50.02
CA LEU A 114 129.40 48.58 50.59
C LEU A 114 128.67 48.94 51.88
N GLN A 115 129.23 49.80 52.74
CA GLN A 115 128.54 50.32 53.92
C GLN A 115 127.35 51.22 53.54
N SER A 116 127.47 52.04 52.48
CA SER A 116 126.35 52.83 51.95
C SER A 116 125.23 51.93 51.41
N ASP A 117 125.58 50.86 50.70
CA ASP A 117 124.62 49.93 50.14
C ASP A 117 124.02 48.99 51.20
N ILE A 118 124.78 48.57 52.21
CA ILE A 118 124.26 47.88 53.41
C ILE A 118 123.22 48.77 54.09
N ARG A 119 123.51 50.06 54.35
CA ARG A 119 122.52 50.98 54.95
C ARG A 119 121.24 51.13 54.12
N LYS A 120 121.35 51.18 52.79
CA LYS A 120 120.15 51.16 51.90
C LYS A 120 119.39 49.85 52.03
N LYS A 121 120.09 48.70 52.05
CA LYS A 121 119.47 47.38 52.22
C LYS A 121 118.83 47.20 53.59
N GLU A 122 119.43 47.71 54.66
CA GLU A 122 118.84 47.76 56.01
C GLU A 122 117.57 48.62 56.01
N GLN A 123 117.59 49.79 55.35
CA GLN A 123 116.41 50.64 55.23
C GLN A 123 115.30 49.97 54.40
N ASP A 124 115.63 49.27 53.33
CA ASP A 124 114.66 48.56 52.50
C ASP A 124 114.11 47.30 53.21
N ILE A 125 114.94 46.57 53.95
CA ILE A 125 114.50 45.50 54.84
C ILE A 125 113.52 46.05 55.88
N SER A 126 113.82 47.18 56.52
CA SER A 126 112.94 47.80 57.51
C SER A 126 111.58 48.24 56.95
N LYS A 127 111.51 48.64 55.67
CA LYS A 127 110.23 48.92 54.99
C LYS A 127 109.49 47.62 54.71
N LEU A 128 110.16 46.63 54.14
CA LEU A 128 109.59 45.34 53.79
C LEU A 128 109.08 44.59 55.04
N THR A 129 109.74 44.69 56.19
CA THR A 129 109.23 44.12 57.46
C THR A 129 107.94 44.81 57.90
N GLY A 130 107.86 46.15 57.82
CA GLY A 130 106.64 46.89 58.14
C GLY A 130 105.47 46.56 57.20
N GLU A 131 105.73 46.48 55.90
CA GLU A 131 104.74 46.04 54.91
C GLU A 131 104.26 44.59 55.18
N ASN A 132 105.16 43.71 55.62
CA ASN A 132 104.82 42.33 55.96
C ASN A 132 103.98 42.24 57.25
N GLU A 133 104.31 43.03 58.28
CA GLU A 133 103.51 43.16 59.51
C GLU A 133 102.10 43.71 59.22
N ASP A 134 101.98 44.74 58.36
CA ASP A 134 100.68 45.28 57.92
C ASP A 134 99.85 44.24 57.14
N LEU A 135 100.49 43.46 56.25
CA LEU A 135 99.84 42.37 55.53
C LEU A 135 99.43 41.22 56.44
N GLU A 136 100.24 40.86 57.44
CA GLU A 136 99.94 39.83 58.43
C GLU A 136 98.77 40.25 59.35
N ASN A 137 98.76 41.50 59.83
CA ASN A 137 97.63 42.08 60.55
C ASN A 137 96.33 42.05 59.72
N LYS A 138 96.43 42.37 58.43
CA LYS A 138 95.29 42.36 57.51
C LYS A 138 94.80 40.95 57.19
N ARG A 139 95.72 39.98 57.06
CA ARG A 139 95.41 38.55 56.94
C ARG A 139 94.65 38.07 58.18
N ASN A 140 95.16 38.33 59.38
CA ASN A 140 94.55 37.91 60.64
C ASN A 140 93.13 38.48 60.80
N SER A 141 92.91 39.75 60.42
CA SER A 141 91.57 40.37 60.40
C SER A 141 90.61 39.71 59.39
N LEU A 142 91.10 39.21 58.26
CA LEU A 142 90.29 38.50 57.28
C LEU A 142 89.99 37.05 57.70
N GLU A 143 90.94 36.35 58.32
CA GLU A 143 90.72 35.01 58.88
C GLU A 143 89.66 35.01 59.99
N GLN A 144 89.66 36.03 60.87
CA GLN A 144 88.62 36.19 61.88
C GLN A 144 87.23 36.35 61.24
N LYS A 145 87.08 37.24 60.24
CA LYS A 145 85.82 37.46 59.52
C LYS A 145 85.34 36.22 58.77
N LEU A 146 86.26 35.42 58.22
CA LEU A 146 85.93 34.15 57.58
C LEU A 146 85.35 33.16 58.61
N SER A 147 85.97 33.04 59.79
CA SER A 147 85.48 32.20 60.88
C SER A 147 84.10 32.62 61.40
N GLU A 148 83.86 33.94 61.52
CA GLU A 148 82.56 34.51 61.87
C GLU A 148 81.48 34.11 60.84
N VAL A 149 81.73 34.33 59.54
CA VAL A 149 80.80 33.95 58.46
C VAL A 149 80.59 32.43 58.39
N GLU A 150 81.62 31.61 58.61
CA GLU A 150 81.48 30.15 58.70
C GLU A 150 80.63 29.71 59.90
N SER A 151 80.66 30.44 61.02
CA SER A 151 79.82 30.19 62.19
C SER A 151 78.34 30.55 61.90
N GLU A 152 78.11 31.68 61.24
CA GLU A 152 76.78 32.12 60.82
C GLU A 152 76.18 31.17 59.78
N ASN A 153 76.97 30.72 58.80
CA ASN A 153 76.51 29.80 57.78
C ASN A 153 76.17 28.41 58.36
N ARG A 154 76.94 27.93 59.34
CA ARG A 154 76.59 26.72 60.13
C ARG A 154 75.29 26.91 60.92
N SER A 155 75.08 28.07 61.55
CA SER A 155 73.85 28.43 62.26
C SER A 155 72.63 28.48 61.32
N LEU A 156 72.74 29.15 60.18
CA LEU A 156 71.69 29.25 59.16
C LEU A 156 71.36 27.90 58.54
N SER A 157 72.37 27.07 58.26
CA SER A 157 72.19 25.69 57.77
C SER A 157 71.39 24.86 58.78
N SER A 158 71.74 24.89 60.07
CA SER A 158 71.01 24.21 61.13
C SER A 158 69.55 24.71 61.27
N ARG A 159 69.33 26.02 61.11
CA ARG A 159 67.99 26.62 61.07
C ARG A 159 67.19 26.18 59.84
N LEU A 160 67.83 26.00 58.69
CA LEU A 160 67.19 25.44 57.50
C LEU A 160 66.81 23.98 57.72
N THR A 161 67.70 23.13 58.26
CA THR A 161 67.37 21.72 58.57
C THR A 161 66.19 21.61 59.54
N THR A 162 66.19 22.40 60.60
CA THR A 162 65.09 22.39 61.60
C THR A 162 63.78 22.97 61.07
N LEU A 163 63.81 23.92 60.13
CA LEU A 163 62.61 24.37 59.41
C LEU A 163 62.13 23.33 58.40
N GLN A 164 63.03 22.67 57.67
CA GLN A 164 62.71 21.59 56.74
C GLN A 164 62.06 20.41 57.48
N GLU A 165 62.61 19.98 58.62
CA GLU A 165 61.99 18.96 59.46
C GLU A 165 60.61 19.37 59.99
N ARG A 166 60.38 20.66 60.26
CA ARG A 166 59.05 21.17 60.63
C ARG A 166 58.07 21.14 59.46
N ILE A 167 58.53 21.51 58.25
CA ILE A 167 57.75 21.44 57.01
C ILE A 167 57.37 19.98 56.72
N ASP A 168 58.34 19.07 56.74
CA ASP A 168 58.13 17.63 56.55
C ASP A 168 57.16 17.04 57.59
N ARG A 169 57.17 17.54 58.84
CA ARG A 169 56.20 17.16 59.88
C ARG A 169 54.81 17.74 59.61
N THR A 170 54.69 18.96 59.07
CA THR A 170 53.39 19.53 58.66
C THR A 170 52.82 18.88 57.40
N GLU A 171 53.63 18.53 56.41
CA GLU A 171 53.21 17.74 55.24
C GLU A 171 52.85 16.28 55.62
N LYS A 172 53.29 15.82 56.80
CA LYS A 172 52.86 14.57 57.43
C LYS A 172 51.66 14.73 58.38
N SER A 173 50.93 15.86 58.32
CA SER A 173 49.56 15.93 58.88
C SER A 173 48.64 14.99 58.09
N GLN A 174 48.58 13.73 58.52
CA GLN A 174 47.77 12.67 57.91
C GLN A 174 46.29 13.07 57.83
N GLU A 175 45.77 13.79 58.82
CA GLU A 175 44.39 14.30 58.87
C GLU A 175 44.04 15.15 57.64
N THR A 176 44.92 16.08 57.24
CA THR A 176 44.68 16.91 56.03
C THR A 176 44.70 16.09 54.73
N LYS A 177 45.56 15.06 54.64
CA LYS A 177 45.62 14.15 53.49
C LYS A 177 44.40 13.24 53.41
N TYR A 178 43.93 12.69 54.54
CA TYR A 178 42.67 11.94 54.59
C TYR A 178 41.48 12.83 54.25
N ALA A 179 41.39 14.04 54.82
CA ALA A 179 40.32 14.99 54.51
C ALA A 179 40.28 15.36 53.01
N ILE A 180 41.43 15.62 52.38
CA ILE A 180 41.51 15.89 50.92
C ILE A 180 41.13 14.65 50.10
N SER A 181 41.52 13.45 50.54
CA SER A 181 41.13 12.19 49.87
C SER A 181 39.60 11.98 49.93
N ASP A 182 39.01 12.11 51.12
CA ASP A 182 37.57 11.99 51.34
C ASP A 182 36.77 13.04 50.56
N LEU A 183 37.25 14.29 50.51
CA LEU A 183 36.62 15.36 49.75
C LEU A 183 36.66 15.05 48.24
N ASN A 184 37.82 14.61 47.72
CA ASN A 184 37.95 14.19 46.32
C ASN A 184 37.09 12.96 45.99
N GLN A 185 36.93 12.02 46.92
CA GLN A 185 36.03 10.87 46.76
C GLN A 185 34.58 11.33 46.70
N LYS A 186 34.15 12.25 47.58
CA LYS A 186 32.83 12.89 47.53
C LYS A 186 32.60 13.69 46.25
N VAL A 187 33.59 14.43 45.75
CA VAL A 187 33.48 15.12 44.46
C VAL A 187 33.30 14.13 43.29
N ARG A 188 33.98 12.99 43.31
CA ARG A 188 33.76 11.93 42.30
C ARG A 188 32.36 11.33 42.40
N GLN A 189 31.88 11.04 43.62
CA GLN A 189 30.53 10.53 43.84
C GLN A 189 29.46 11.53 43.38
N LEU A 190 29.54 12.78 43.81
CA LEU A 190 28.63 13.85 43.36
C LEU A 190 28.67 14.06 41.85
N LYS A 191 29.83 13.86 41.20
CA LYS A 191 29.92 13.87 39.74
C LYS A 191 29.19 12.67 39.12
N THR A 192 29.41 11.44 39.59
CA THR A 192 28.71 10.28 39.05
C THR A 192 27.20 10.37 39.27
N ASP A 193 26.76 10.89 40.41
CA ASP A 193 25.35 11.11 40.72
C ASP A 193 24.73 12.18 39.81
N LEU A 194 25.48 13.25 39.49
CA LEU A 194 25.08 14.28 38.53
C LEU A 194 25.02 13.74 37.10
N ASP A 195 26.01 12.95 36.67
CA ASP A 195 26.05 12.33 35.34
C ASP A 195 24.85 11.36 35.16
N LEU A 196 24.52 10.56 36.19
CA LEU A 196 23.34 9.69 36.23
C LEU A 196 22.02 10.49 36.22
N ALA A 197 21.93 11.59 36.97
CA ALA A 197 20.76 12.45 36.98
C ALA A 197 20.54 13.15 35.62
N LEU A 198 21.62 13.51 34.92
CA LEU A 198 21.57 14.06 33.56
C LEU A 198 21.12 13.00 32.53
N GLN A 199 21.58 11.76 32.64
CA GLN A 199 21.08 10.63 31.82
C GLN A 199 19.58 10.38 32.07
N GLY A 200 19.17 10.26 33.33
CA GLY A 200 17.76 10.07 33.69
C GLY A 200 16.87 11.23 33.22
N LYS A 201 17.37 12.48 33.24
CA LYS A 201 16.68 13.62 32.65
C LYS A 201 16.52 13.48 31.13
N ALA A 202 17.57 13.07 30.41
CA ALA A 202 17.51 12.88 28.96
C ALA A 202 16.49 11.77 28.58
N GLU A 203 16.51 10.64 29.28
CA GLU A 203 15.51 9.58 29.08
C GLU A 203 14.07 10.05 29.35
N LEU A 204 13.86 10.88 30.38
CA LEU A 204 12.55 11.45 30.68
C LEU A 204 12.10 12.46 29.61
N GLN A 205 13.03 13.21 29.01
CA GLN A 205 12.72 14.09 27.88
C GLN A 205 12.33 13.28 26.63
N GLU A 206 13.06 12.21 26.30
CA GLU A 206 12.71 11.31 25.19
C GLU A 206 11.34 10.66 25.38
N LYS A 207 11.04 10.16 26.60
CA LYS A 207 9.73 9.61 26.96
C LYS A 207 8.62 10.68 26.87
N LEU A 208 8.89 11.93 27.27
CA LEU A 208 7.95 13.04 27.16
C LEU A 208 7.66 13.38 25.69
N GLU A 209 8.68 13.50 24.85
CA GLU A 209 8.54 13.76 23.41
C GLU A 209 7.78 12.64 22.71
N LYS A 210 8.04 11.38 23.07
CA LYS A 210 7.30 10.23 22.54
C LYS A 210 5.81 10.28 22.90
N VAL A 211 5.48 10.52 24.17
CA VAL A 211 4.08 10.63 24.62
C VAL A 211 3.39 11.85 24.02
N GLN A 212 4.09 12.98 23.86
CA GLN A 212 3.56 14.15 23.15
C GLN A 212 3.24 13.83 21.68
N LYS A 213 4.10 13.07 21.00
CA LYS A 213 3.85 12.64 19.63
C LYS A 213 2.67 11.66 19.55
N GLU A 214 2.64 10.63 20.40
CA GLU A 214 1.52 9.67 20.47
C GLU A 214 0.19 10.37 20.73
N LEU A 215 0.17 11.42 21.56
CA LEU A 215 -1.01 12.24 21.82
C LEU A 215 -1.42 13.10 20.61
N LEU A 216 -0.46 13.67 19.87
CA LEU A 216 -0.72 14.44 18.64
C LEU A 216 -1.23 13.54 17.50
N ASP A 217 -0.61 12.38 17.31
CA ASP A 217 -1.02 11.39 16.32
C ASP A 217 -2.45 10.90 16.64
N GLY A 218 -2.74 10.54 17.90
CA GLY A 218 -4.08 10.17 18.35
C GLY A 218 -5.14 11.29 18.27
N ALA A 219 -4.75 12.55 18.44
CA ALA A 219 -5.64 13.69 18.23
C ALA A 219 -6.00 13.87 16.74
N ALA A 220 -5.03 13.71 15.84
CA ALA A 220 -5.26 13.78 14.40
C ALA A 220 -6.13 12.60 13.90
N GLU A 221 -5.95 11.40 14.45
CA GLU A 221 -6.83 10.25 14.20
C GLU A 221 -8.25 10.51 14.70
N TYR A 222 -8.42 11.13 15.87
CA TYR A 222 -9.73 11.51 16.40
C TYR A 222 -10.43 12.56 15.53
N GLU A 223 -9.70 13.59 15.06
CA GLU A 223 -10.23 14.57 14.11
C GLU A 223 -10.68 13.92 12.79
N SER A 224 -9.89 12.98 12.26
CA SER A 224 -10.24 12.18 11.07
C SER A 224 -11.49 11.31 11.29
N PHE A 225 -11.63 10.71 12.48
CA PHE A 225 -12.83 9.97 12.87
C PHE A 225 -14.05 10.88 12.97
N CYS A 226 -13.91 12.06 13.57
CA CYS A 226 -14.98 13.06 13.64
C CYS A 226 -15.42 13.55 12.26
N ALA A 227 -14.49 13.75 11.31
CA ALA A 227 -14.82 14.10 9.93
C ALA A 227 -15.62 12.98 9.24
N ARG A 228 -15.13 11.73 9.29
CA ARG A 228 -15.85 10.56 8.76
C ARG A 228 -17.23 10.35 9.39
N TYR A 229 -17.37 10.63 10.68
CA TYR A 229 -18.66 10.58 11.37
C TYR A 229 -19.62 11.69 10.89
N GLN A 230 -19.11 12.89 10.60
CA GLN A 230 -19.91 13.98 10.02
C GLN A 230 -20.36 13.64 8.59
N ASP A 231 -19.47 13.09 7.75
CA ASP A 231 -19.80 12.64 6.40
C ASP A 231 -20.84 11.52 6.40
N MET A 232 -20.65 10.50 7.25
CA MET A 232 -21.59 9.39 7.43
C MET A 232 -22.94 9.89 7.94
N LYS A 233 -22.95 10.85 8.87
CA LYS A 233 -24.19 11.46 9.37
C LYS A 233 -24.92 12.23 8.28
N ALA A 234 -24.21 13.03 7.47
CA ALA A 234 -24.81 13.75 6.35
C ALA A 234 -25.42 12.80 5.32
N TYR A 235 -24.77 11.67 5.04
CA TYR A 235 -25.31 10.61 4.18
C TYR A 235 -26.57 9.95 4.77
N VAL A 236 -26.60 9.68 6.08
CA VAL A 236 -27.82 9.18 6.75
C VAL A 236 -28.95 10.20 6.69
N ASP A 237 -28.67 11.47 7.00
CA ASP A 237 -29.66 12.56 6.91
C ASP A 237 -30.20 12.67 5.45
N GLU A 238 -29.35 12.55 4.42
CA GLU A 238 -29.77 12.50 3.01
C GLU A 238 -30.69 11.30 2.73
N LYS A 239 -30.32 10.09 3.17
CA LYS A 239 -31.13 8.89 2.97
C LYS A 239 -32.45 8.89 3.74
N ASP A 240 -32.51 9.52 4.91
CA ASP A 240 -33.77 9.76 5.61
C ASP A 240 -34.68 10.74 4.83
N THR A 241 -34.12 11.75 4.16
CA THR A 241 -34.94 12.61 3.26
C THR A 241 -35.42 11.88 2.00
N GLU A 242 -34.59 11.02 1.39
CA GLU A 242 -35.01 10.17 0.27
C GLU A 242 -36.14 9.21 0.69
N ALA A 243 -36.00 8.58 1.86
CA ALA A 243 -37.01 7.68 2.41
C ALA A 243 -38.32 8.42 2.70
N ALA A 244 -38.28 9.60 3.32
CA ALA A 244 -39.46 10.42 3.59
C ALA A 244 -40.18 10.85 2.30
N ASN A 245 -39.42 11.22 1.26
CA ASN A 245 -39.99 11.54 -0.06
C ASN A 245 -40.66 10.32 -0.70
N ALA A 246 -40.02 9.15 -0.63
CA ALA A 246 -40.59 7.90 -1.14
C ALA A 246 -41.86 7.49 -0.38
N THR A 247 -41.91 7.64 0.95
CA THR A 247 -43.14 7.37 1.72
C THR A 247 -44.26 8.34 1.35
N GLY A 248 -43.96 9.63 1.14
CA GLY A 248 -44.95 10.60 0.67
C GLY A 248 -45.51 10.27 -0.72
N GLN A 249 -44.67 9.81 -1.66
CA GLN A 249 -45.13 9.34 -2.97
C GLN A 249 -46.03 8.09 -2.85
N ILE A 250 -45.69 7.16 -1.97
CA ILE A 250 -46.52 5.97 -1.69
C ILE A 250 -47.88 6.37 -1.10
N GLU A 251 -47.94 7.37 -0.21
CA GLU A 251 -49.20 7.88 0.33
C GLU A 251 -50.08 8.54 -0.75
N VAL A 252 -49.52 9.36 -1.62
CA VAL A 252 -50.25 9.96 -2.75
C VAL A 252 -50.78 8.90 -3.71
N LEU A 253 -49.96 7.89 -4.07
CA LEU A 253 -50.40 6.79 -4.94
C LEU A 253 -51.50 5.94 -4.27
N ARG A 254 -51.42 5.70 -2.96
CA ARG A 254 -52.47 5.02 -2.20
C ARG A 254 -53.78 5.81 -2.20
N GLN A 255 -53.71 7.14 -2.05
CA GLN A 255 -54.89 7.99 -2.14
C GLN A 255 -55.52 7.94 -3.53
N GLN A 256 -54.74 8.04 -4.61
CA GLN A 256 -55.24 7.89 -5.98
C GLN A 256 -55.91 6.52 -6.23
N VAL A 257 -55.32 5.44 -5.70
CA VAL A 257 -55.92 4.10 -5.79
C VAL A 257 -57.24 4.04 -5.01
N GLN A 258 -57.35 4.69 -3.85
CA GLN A 258 -58.61 4.76 -3.10
C GLN A 258 -59.68 5.57 -3.85
N GLU A 259 -59.32 6.73 -4.42
CA GLU A 259 -60.23 7.57 -5.21
C GLU A 259 -60.79 6.82 -6.42
N LEU A 260 -59.94 6.08 -7.15
CA LEU A 260 -60.36 5.21 -8.27
C LEU A 260 -61.22 4.02 -7.80
N GLN A 261 -60.94 3.44 -6.63
CA GLN A 261 -61.78 2.39 -6.05
C GLN A 261 -63.17 2.90 -5.67
N ASP A 262 -63.26 4.13 -5.14
CA ASP A 262 -64.52 4.78 -4.79
C ASP A 262 -65.32 5.16 -6.05
N GLU A 263 -64.65 5.63 -7.12
CA GLU A 263 -65.27 5.88 -8.43
C GLU A 263 -65.84 4.58 -9.04
N ILE A 264 -65.07 3.48 -9.06
CA ILE A 264 -65.54 2.16 -9.50
C ILE A 264 -66.73 1.69 -8.63
N ALA A 265 -66.72 1.98 -7.33
CA ALA A 265 -67.83 1.66 -6.44
C ALA A 265 -69.06 2.56 -6.64
N MET A 266 -68.92 3.76 -7.21
CA MET A 266 -70.07 4.56 -7.66
C MET A 266 -70.62 4.02 -8.98
N LEU A 267 -69.78 3.78 -9.98
CA LEU A 267 -70.19 3.22 -11.27
C LEU A 267 -70.94 1.88 -11.12
N ARG A 268 -70.46 0.98 -10.24
CA ARG A 268 -71.17 -0.28 -9.92
C ARG A 268 -72.55 -0.06 -9.31
N ARG A 269 -72.74 0.97 -8.47
CA ARG A 269 -74.06 1.30 -7.91
C ARG A 269 -74.98 1.86 -8.99
N ASP A 270 -74.45 2.64 -9.92
CA ASP A 270 -75.22 3.15 -11.05
C ASP A 270 -75.62 2.03 -12.03
N ASP A 271 -74.71 1.08 -12.30
CA ASP A 271 -75.03 -0.15 -13.04
C ASP A 271 -76.11 -0.98 -12.34
N ASP A 272 -76.01 -1.19 -11.01
CA ASP A 272 -77.03 -1.86 -10.21
C ASP A 272 -78.39 -1.12 -10.27
N ASN A 273 -78.38 0.22 -10.20
CA ASN A 273 -79.58 1.05 -10.33
C ASN A 273 -80.22 0.91 -11.72
N ILE A 274 -79.41 0.90 -12.79
CA ILE A 274 -79.87 0.69 -14.17
C ILE A 274 -80.45 -0.73 -14.31
N MET A 275 -79.76 -1.75 -13.80
CA MET A 275 -80.23 -3.14 -13.85
C MET A 275 -81.55 -3.33 -13.10
N ASN A 276 -81.72 -2.69 -11.94
CA ASN A 276 -82.98 -2.69 -11.21
C ASN A 276 -84.11 -2.01 -12.01
N ALA A 277 -83.87 -0.82 -12.57
CA ALA A 277 -84.86 -0.13 -13.41
C ALA A 277 -85.23 -0.91 -14.68
N VAL A 278 -84.26 -1.60 -15.31
CA VAL A 278 -84.51 -2.49 -16.45
C VAL A 278 -85.34 -3.70 -16.02
N ASN A 279 -85.03 -4.33 -14.89
CA ASN A 279 -85.82 -5.44 -14.35
C ASN A 279 -87.26 -5.03 -14.04
N GLU A 280 -87.48 -3.85 -13.45
CA GLU A 280 -88.82 -3.30 -13.23
C GLU A 280 -89.60 -3.13 -14.55
N LYS A 281 -88.97 -2.59 -15.60
CA LYS A 281 -89.60 -2.46 -16.92
C LYS A 281 -89.87 -3.79 -17.60
N VAL A 282 -88.99 -4.77 -17.43
CA VAL A 282 -89.22 -6.14 -17.91
C VAL A 282 -90.41 -6.78 -17.20
N GLU A 283 -90.58 -6.58 -15.89
CA GLU A 283 -91.77 -7.07 -15.16
C GLU A 283 -93.06 -6.33 -15.54
N GLU A 284 -93.03 -5.00 -15.74
CA GLU A 284 -94.16 -4.25 -16.31
C GLU A 284 -94.60 -4.83 -17.66
N TRP A 285 -93.65 -5.13 -18.56
CA TRP A 285 -93.94 -5.71 -19.87
C TRP A 285 -94.41 -7.17 -19.78
N ARG A 286 -93.82 -7.99 -18.92
CA ARG A 286 -94.31 -9.37 -18.65
C ARG A 286 -95.76 -9.35 -18.19
N LYS A 287 -96.10 -8.45 -17.28
CA LYS A 287 -97.49 -8.26 -16.83
C LYS A 287 -98.41 -7.81 -17.96
N HIS A 288 -98.03 -6.80 -18.73
CA HIS A 288 -98.83 -6.33 -19.86
C HIS A 288 -99.05 -7.40 -20.94
N LEU A 289 -98.03 -8.24 -21.22
CA LEU A 289 -98.18 -9.38 -22.12
C LEU A 289 -99.13 -10.42 -21.54
N ALA A 290 -98.99 -10.77 -20.26
CA ALA A 290 -99.91 -11.69 -19.58
C ALA A 290 -101.37 -11.19 -19.60
N ASP A 291 -101.60 -9.90 -19.34
CA ASP A 291 -102.92 -9.25 -19.43
C ASP A 291 -103.50 -9.34 -20.86
N LYS A 292 -102.65 -9.22 -21.89
CA LYS A 292 -103.04 -9.33 -23.30
C LYS A 292 -103.30 -10.77 -23.76
N ASP A 293 -102.53 -11.74 -23.28
CA ASP A 293 -102.82 -13.17 -23.47
C ASP A 293 -104.15 -13.55 -22.80
N ASP A 294 -104.45 -12.93 -21.67
CA ASP A 294 -105.72 -13.05 -20.95
C ASP A 294 -106.90 -12.49 -21.76
N GLU A 295 -106.76 -11.29 -22.33
CA GLU A 295 -107.73 -10.69 -23.25
C GLU A 295 -107.92 -11.54 -24.52
N LEU A 296 -106.82 -12.03 -25.11
CA LEU A 296 -106.85 -12.85 -26.31
C LEU A 296 -107.56 -14.19 -26.05
N ARG A 297 -107.30 -14.85 -24.91
CA ARG A 297 -108.02 -16.07 -24.49
C ARG A 297 -109.53 -15.83 -24.29
N ARG A 298 -109.94 -14.65 -23.80
CA ARG A 298 -111.37 -14.27 -23.71
C ARG A 298 -111.97 -14.07 -25.10
N ALA A 299 -111.30 -13.33 -25.99
CA ALA A 299 -111.76 -13.12 -27.37
C ALA A 299 -111.85 -14.44 -28.16
N GLU A 300 -110.90 -15.36 -28.00
CA GLU A 300 -110.96 -16.70 -28.57
C GLU A 300 -112.15 -17.52 -28.04
N GLN A 301 -112.50 -17.36 -26.76
CA GLN A 301 -113.69 -18.01 -26.19
C GLN A 301 -114.97 -17.44 -26.82
N GLU A 302 -115.10 -16.12 -26.90
CA GLU A 302 -116.24 -15.48 -27.56
C GLU A 302 -116.37 -15.94 -29.03
N VAL A 303 -115.26 -16.02 -29.77
CA VAL A 303 -115.24 -16.55 -31.15
C VAL A 303 -115.66 -18.02 -31.19
N ARG A 304 -115.22 -18.87 -30.24
CA ARG A 304 -115.66 -20.27 -30.12
C ARG A 304 -117.16 -20.37 -29.83
N GLU A 305 -117.68 -19.55 -28.92
CA GLU A 305 -119.10 -19.50 -28.58
C GLU A 305 -119.96 -19.02 -29.76
N LEU A 306 -119.54 -17.96 -30.46
CA LEU A 306 -120.23 -17.45 -31.65
C LEU A 306 -120.22 -18.47 -32.79
N ARG A 307 -119.10 -19.16 -33.03
CA ARG A 307 -119.02 -20.27 -34.01
C ARG A 307 -119.96 -21.42 -33.64
N SER A 308 -120.03 -21.78 -32.36
CA SER A 308 -120.94 -22.82 -31.85
C SER A 308 -122.41 -22.43 -32.05
N ARG A 309 -122.80 -21.19 -31.68
CA ARG A 309 -124.15 -20.65 -31.88
C ARG A 309 -124.53 -20.59 -33.36
N LEU A 310 -123.61 -20.17 -34.24
CA LEU A 310 -123.80 -20.17 -35.69
C LEU A 310 -124.00 -21.59 -36.23
N GLY A 311 -123.22 -22.56 -35.75
CA GLY A 311 -123.36 -23.98 -36.09
C GLY A 311 -124.73 -24.54 -35.68
N ALA A 312 -125.19 -24.25 -34.46
CA ALA A 312 -126.50 -24.66 -33.97
C ALA A 312 -127.64 -24.07 -34.83
N LEU A 313 -127.62 -22.76 -35.09
CA LEU A 313 -128.60 -22.09 -35.94
C LEU A 313 -128.59 -22.62 -37.38
N SER A 314 -127.42 -22.94 -37.94
CA SER A 314 -127.28 -23.55 -39.27
C SER A 314 -127.90 -24.95 -39.33
N VAL A 315 -127.67 -25.77 -38.30
CA VAL A 315 -128.28 -27.10 -38.17
C VAL A 315 -129.80 -27.00 -38.02
N ASP A 316 -130.31 -26.07 -37.21
CA ASP A 316 -131.75 -25.92 -36.99
C ASP A 316 -132.47 -25.34 -38.22
N ALA A 317 -131.86 -24.38 -38.94
CA ALA A 317 -132.35 -23.93 -40.23
C ALA A 317 -132.38 -25.07 -41.28
N SER A 318 -131.36 -25.93 -41.27
CA SER A 318 -131.31 -27.12 -42.14
C SER A 318 -132.38 -28.15 -41.77
N LYS A 319 -132.65 -28.38 -40.47
CA LYS A 319 -133.76 -29.21 -40.00
C LYS A 319 -135.12 -28.64 -40.40
N GLU A 320 -135.32 -27.33 -40.31
CA GLU A 320 -136.57 -26.68 -40.72
C GLU A 320 -136.80 -26.79 -42.23
N GLN A 321 -135.73 -26.63 -43.04
CA GLN A 321 -135.79 -26.86 -44.48
C GLN A 321 -136.07 -28.34 -44.81
N LEU A 322 -135.42 -29.28 -44.13
CA LEU A 322 -135.68 -30.71 -44.27
C LEU A 322 -137.12 -31.06 -43.88
N ALA A 323 -137.65 -30.51 -42.79
CA ALA A 323 -139.05 -30.72 -42.37
C ALA A 323 -140.04 -30.21 -43.43
N LYS A 324 -139.79 -29.02 -44.02
CA LYS A 324 -140.60 -28.49 -45.15
C LYS A 324 -140.51 -29.36 -46.41
N LEU A 325 -139.33 -29.90 -46.71
CA LEU A 325 -139.15 -30.83 -47.83
C LEU A 325 -139.80 -32.18 -47.56
N GLN A 326 -139.77 -32.66 -46.31
CA GLN A 326 -140.37 -33.93 -45.88
C GLN A 326 -141.91 -33.83 -45.86
N GLN A 327 -142.46 -32.70 -45.43
CA GLN A 327 -143.89 -32.39 -45.57
C GLN A 327 -144.29 -32.37 -47.06
N ARG A 328 -143.55 -31.65 -47.90
CA ARG A 328 -143.79 -31.64 -49.35
C ARG A 328 -143.69 -33.03 -49.96
N LEU A 329 -142.75 -33.87 -49.50
CA LEU A 329 -142.65 -35.27 -49.91
C LEU A 329 -143.88 -36.06 -49.50
N GLN A 330 -144.38 -35.92 -48.27
CA GLN A 330 -145.64 -36.55 -47.86
C GLN A 330 -146.83 -36.09 -48.72
N GLU A 331 -146.94 -34.78 -49.02
CA GLU A 331 -147.95 -34.24 -49.94
C GLU A 331 -147.77 -34.76 -51.39
N ARG A 332 -146.52 -35.01 -51.83
CA ARG A 332 -146.21 -35.65 -53.12
C ARG A 332 -146.54 -37.14 -53.10
N ASP A 333 -146.33 -37.83 -51.97
CA ASP A 333 -146.59 -39.25 -51.83
C ASP A 333 -148.10 -39.51 -51.76
N THR A 334 -148.89 -38.68 -51.06
CA THR A 334 -150.35 -38.76 -51.10
C THR A 334 -150.89 -38.50 -52.50
N THR A 335 -150.36 -37.48 -53.20
CA THR A 335 -150.77 -37.22 -54.60
C THR A 335 -150.25 -38.30 -55.58
N ILE A 336 -149.14 -38.99 -55.27
CA ILE A 336 -148.69 -40.17 -56.03
C ILE A 336 -149.60 -41.36 -55.78
N ASP A 337 -150.08 -41.57 -54.56
CA ASP A 337 -151.02 -42.67 -54.25
C ASP A 337 -152.42 -42.39 -54.82
N GLU A 338 -152.89 -41.14 -54.82
CA GLU A 338 -154.07 -40.69 -55.59
C GLU A 338 -153.87 -40.96 -57.09
N LEU A 339 -152.77 -40.50 -57.69
CA LEU A 339 -152.45 -40.76 -59.10
C LEU A 339 -152.24 -42.25 -59.41
N ARG A 340 -151.78 -43.07 -58.46
CA ARG A 340 -151.69 -44.53 -58.60
C ARG A 340 -153.06 -45.19 -58.58
N GLN A 341 -154.00 -44.66 -57.79
CA GLN A 341 -155.39 -45.09 -57.86
C GLN A 341 -155.99 -44.73 -59.22
N GLU A 342 -155.88 -43.47 -59.66
CA GLU A 342 -156.31 -43.03 -61.00
C GLU A 342 -155.64 -43.84 -62.11
N LEU A 343 -154.36 -44.22 -61.96
CA LEU A 343 -153.65 -45.02 -62.95
C LEU A 343 -153.95 -46.52 -62.84
N SER A 344 -154.46 -47.02 -61.71
CA SER A 344 -155.02 -48.37 -61.61
C SER A 344 -156.35 -48.44 -62.35
N GLU A 345 -157.25 -47.50 -62.07
CA GLU A 345 -158.52 -47.31 -62.80
C GLU A 345 -158.24 -47.12 -64.30
N GLY A 346 -157.30 -46.24 -64.63
CA GLY A 346 -156.78 -46.01 -65.97
C GLY A 346 -156.04 -47.19 -66.59
N THR A 347 -155.53 -48.15 -65.81
CA THR A 347 -154.92 -49.40 -66.32
C THR A 347 -155.97 -50.45 -66.60
N ASP A 348 -157.08 -50.50 -65.85
CA ASP A 348 -158.24 -51.31 -66.21
C ASP A 348 -158.89 -50.78 -67.50
N GLU A 349 -158.99 -49.45 -67.65
CA GLU A 349 -159.33 -48.78 -68.91
C GLU A 349 -158.30 -49.05 -70.02
N CYS A 350 -157.01 -48.96 -69.73
CA CYS A 350 -155.94 -49.19 -70.71
C CYS A 350 -155.82 -50.67 -71.09
N ASN A 351 -156.23 -51.63 -70.25
CA ASN A 351 -156.33 -53.03 -70.64
C ASN A 351 -157.51 -53.25 -71.62
N ARG A 352 -158.61 -52.49 -71.50
CA ARG A 352 -159.68 -52.43 -72.52
C ARG A 352 -159.17 -51.80 -73.83
N VAL A 353 -158.37 -50.73 -73.75
CA VAL A 353 -157.84 -50.02 -74.92
C VAL A 353 -156.63 -50.73 -75.55
N LYS A 354 -155.86 -51.53 -74.80
CA LYS A 354 -154.76 -52.37 -75.30
C LYS A 354 -155.30 -53.49 -76.20
N ALA A 355 -156.45 -54.07 -75.85
CA ALA A 355 -157.18 -54.95 -76.76
C ALA A 355 -157.62 -54.26 -78.07
N MET A 356 -157.68 -52.91 -78.10
CA MET A 356 -157.91 -52.10 -79.31
C MET A 356 -156.62 -51.60 -79.98
N LEU A 357 -155.49 -51.48 -79.25
CA LEU A 357 -154.21 -51.01 -79.78
C LEU A 357 -153.28 -52.14 -80.27
N GLU A 358 -153.49 -53.38 -79.82
CA GLU A 358 -152.95 -54.57 -80.48
C GLU A 358 -153.52 -54.76 -81.91
N GLN A 359 -154.57 -54.01 -82.29
CA GLN A 359 -155.01 -53.88 -83.69
C GLN A 359 -154.32 -52.75 -84.48
N PHE A 360 -153.54 -51.87 -83.84
CA PHE A 360 -153.00 -50.65 -84.47
C PHE A 360 -151.47 -50.48 -84.43
N GLN A 361 -150.75 -51.27 -83.62
CA GLN A 361 -149.26 -51.24 -83.58
C GLN A 361 -148.62 -52.21 -84.59
N LEU A 362 -149.10 -52.24 -85.82
CA LEU A 362 -148.42 -52.94 -86.93
C LEU A 362 -147.62 -51.99 -87.86
N ASP A 363 -147.69 -50.67 -87.66
CA ASP A 363 -147.06 -49.70 -88.57
C ASP A 363 -146.17 -48.64 -87.87
N GLN A 364 -144.86 -48.85 -88.08
CA GLN A 364 -143.82 -47.86 -88.41
C GLN A 364 -143.16 -46.98 -87.33
N ALA A 365 -141.85 -46.78 -87.55
CA ALA A 365 -140.93 -46.02 -86.70
C ALA A 365 -139.81 -45.29 -87.51
N ALA A 366 -139.35 -44.15 -86.96
CA ALA A 366 -137.96 -43.62 -86.95
C ALA A 366 -137.36 -42.65 -88.03
N SER A 367 -136.29 -41.92 -87.59
CA SER A 367 -135.31 -41.01 -88.28
C SER A 367 -135.61 -39.48 -88.32
N GLY A 368 -134.66 -38.52 -88.29
CA GLY A 368 -133.20 -38.53 -87.96
C GLY A 368 -132.34 -37.32 -88.47
N ASN A 369 -131.20 -37.00 -87.81
CA ASN A 369 -129.98 -36.26 -88.28
C ASN A 369 -130.04 -34.72 -88.60
N THR A 370 -128.97 -33.87 -88.77
CA THR A 370 -127.52 -33.70 -88.35
C THR A 370 -126.94 -32.35 -88.90
N MET A 371 -125.96 -31.63 -88.27
CA MET A 371 -124.98 -30.73 -88.99
C MET A 371 -123.81 -30.10 -88.16
N VAL A 372 -122.64 -29.87 -88.80
CA VAL A 372 -121.42 -29.14 -88.31
C VAL A 372 -120.62 -28.55 -89.49
N SER A 373 -120.09 -27.31 -89.38
CA SER A 373 -118.74 -26.88 -89.90
C SER A 373 -118.50 -25.36 -89.78
N ARG A 374 -117.49 -24.91 -89.02
CA ARG A 374 -116.99 -23.50 -89.00
C ARG A 374 -115.63 -23.24 -88.29
N GLN A 375 -114.79 -24.27 -88.09
CA GLN A 375 -113.75 -24.24 -87.02
C GLN A 375 -112.28 -24.04 -87.47
N ALA A 376 -111.99 -23.75 -88.74
CA ALA A 376 -110.63 -23.81 -89.28
C ALA A 376 -109.75 -22.56 -89.01
N ASP A 377 -110.26 -21.34 -89.19
CA ASP A 377 -109.41 -20.15 -89.31
C ASP A 377 -108.84 -19.62 -87.98
N ARG A 378 -109.42 -20.02 -86.83
CA ARG A 378 -109.02 -19.53 -85.49
C ARG A 378 -107.62 -20.00 -85.06
N ILE A 379 -107.12 -21.09 -85.67
CA ILE A 379 -105.91 -21.79 -85.23
C ILE A 379 -104.62 -21.05 -85.67
N GLY A 380 -104.64 -20.38 -86.83
CA GLY A 380 -103.44 -19.78 -87.42
C GLY A 380 -102.89 -18.54 -86.68
N GLN A 381 -103.75 -17.73 -86.06
CA GLN A 381 -103.34 -16.49 -85.38
C GLN A 381 -102.60 -16.77 -84.06
N LEU A 382 -103.06 -17.76 -83.30
CA LEU A 382 -102.52 -18.13 -81.98
C LEU A 382 -101.05 -18.59 -82.02
N LEU A 383 -100.57 -19.06 -83.18
CA LEU A 383 -99.20 -19.59 -83.33
C LEU A 383 -98.12 -18.49 -83.39
N LYS A 384 -98.43 -17.30 -83.92
CA LYS A 384 -97.45 -16.19 -84.03
C LYS A 384 -97.21 -15.49 -82.70
N GLU A 385 -98.29 -15.25 -81.94
CA GLU A 385 -98.19 -14.67 -80.59
C GLU A 385 -97.37 -15.58 -79.66
N ASN A 386 -97.49 -16.91 -79.83
CA ASN A 386 -96.75 -17.90 -79.07
C ASN A 386 -95.22 -17.85 -79.30
N GLN A 387 -94.75 -17.39 -80.46
CA GLN A 387 -93.30 -17.24 -80.72
C GLN A 387 -92.71 -16.00 -80.05
N GLY A 388 -93.41 -14.85 -80.12
CA GLY A 388 -92.93 -13.61 -79.49
C GLY A 388 -92.88 -13.67 -77.96
N LEU A 389 -93.75 -14.49 -77.34
CA LEU A 389 -93.72 -14.73 -75.90
C LEU A 389 -92.52 -15.59 -75.46
N LYS A 390 -92.01 -16.49 -76.33
CA LYS A 390 -90.87 -17.37 -75.98
C LYS A 390 -89.55 -16.60 -75.87
N GLN A 391 -89.27 -15.70 -76.82
CA GLN A 391 -88.03 -14.89 -76.79
C GLN A 391 -87.97 -14.00 -75.55
N ARG A 392 -89.08 -13.36 -75.16
CA ARG A 392 -89.16 -12.56 -73.93
C ARG A 392 -89.00 -13.39 -72.65
N LEU A 393 -89.43 -14.67 -72.68
CA LEU A 393 -89.24 -15.60 -71.57
C LEU A 393 -87.75 -15.99 -71.42
N GLU A 394 -87.06 -16.21 -72.54
CA GLU A 394 -85.62 -16.54 -72.58
C GLU A 394 -84.76 -15.36 -72.09
N GLU A 395 -85.04 -14.14 -72.55
CA GLU A 395 -84.37 -12.91 -72.08
C GLU A 395 -84.57 -12.69 -70.57
N GLY A 396 -85.81 -12.84 -70.07
CA GLY A 396 -86.11 -12.72 -68.64
C GLY A 396 -85.46 -13.82 -67.79
N HIS A 397 -85.34 -15.04 -68.30
CA HIS A 397 -84.66 -16.14 -67.61
C HIS A 397 -83.15 -15.88 -67.49
N GLN A 398 -82.52 -15.34 -68.54
CA GLN A 398 -81.09 -15.01 -68.51
C GLN A 398 -80.80 -13.92 -67.46
N GLN A 399 -81.61 -12.86 -67.42
CA GLN A 399 -81.48 -11.78 -66.44
C GLN A 399 -81.70 -12.27 -64.99
N ALA A 400 -82.67 -13.17 -64.77
CA ALA A 400 -82.90 -13.77 -63.45
C ALA A 400 -81.69 -14.59 -62.96
N LEU A 401 -81.04 -15.34 -63.87
CA LEU A 401 -79.89 -16.19 -63.54
C LEU A 401 -78.62 -15.40 -63.24
N GLU A 402 -78.45 -14.23 -63.86
CA GLU A 402 -77.36 -13.29 -63.53
C GLU A 402 -77.61 -12.61 -62.17
N SER A 403 -78.85 -12.21 -61.88
CA SER A 403 -79.22 -11.69 -60.55
C SER A 403 -79.05 -12.74 -59.44
N GLU A 404 -79.38 -14.00 -59.70
CA GLU A 404 -79.25 -15.09 -58.72
C GLU A 404 -77.77 -15.35 -58.35
N LYS A 405 -76.86 -15.28 -59.32
CA LYS A 405 -75.41 -15.38 -59.06
C LYS A 405 -74.90 -14.23 -58.19
N ALA A 406 -75.30 -13.00 -58.49
CA ALA A 406 -74.91 -11.83 -57.70
C ALA A 406 -75.43 -11.91 -56.25
N SER A 407 -76.64 -12.45 -56.04
CA SER A 407 -77.15 -12.71 -54.68
C SER A 407 -76.31 -13.76 -53.94
N ARG A 408 -75.96 -14.89 -54.59
CA ARG A 408 -75.13 -15.94 -53.97
C ARG A 408 -73.76 -15.42 -53.53
N GLU A 409 -73.08 -14.63 -54.37
CA GLU A 409 -71.78 -14.02 -54.01
C GLU A 409 -71.85 -13.02 -52.85
N LEU A 410 -73.04 -12.48 -52.55
CA LEU A 410 -73.29 -11.64 -51.37
C LEU A 410 -73.69 -12.49 -50.16
N GLU A 411 -74.43 -13.58 -50.36
CA GLU A 411 -74.76 -14.57 -49.33
C GLU A 411 -73.48 -15.24 -48.77
N GLU A 412 -72.57 -15.70 -49.63
CA GLU A 412 -71.28 -16.29 -49.21
C GLU A 412 -70.44 -15.30 -48.36
N LYS A 413 -70.31 -14.04 -48.80
CA LYS A 413 -69.59 -13.00 -48.03
C LYS A 413 -70.29 -12.66 -46.72
N ASN A 414 -71.62 -12.66 -46.69
CA ASN A 414 -72.37 -12.48 -45.45
C ASN A 414 -72.18 -13.67 -44.51
N GLU A 415 -72.12 -14.90 -45.02
CA GLU A 415 -71.84 -16.09 -44.23
C GLU A 415 -70.41 -16.06 -43.65
N GLU A 416 -69.40 -15.64 -44.41
CA GLU A 416 -68.04 -15.41 -43.89
C GLU A 416 -68.01 -14.34 -42.78
N LEU A 417 -68.72 -13.22 -42.97
CA LEU A 417 -68.81 -12.14 -41.98
C LEU A 417 -69.60 -12.54 -40.73
N VAL A 418 -70.69 -13.31 -40.87
CA VAL A 418 -71.47 -13.88 -39.77
C VAL A 418 -70.59 -14.87 -38.99
N ASN A 419 -69.94 -15.81 -39.66
CA ASN A 419 -69.02 -16.75 -39.00
C ASN A 419 -67.88 -16.05 -38.25
N ARG A 420 -67.33 -14.96 -38.81
CA ARG A 420 -66.33 -14.14 -38.12
C ARG A 420 -66.92 -13.40 -36.92
N ASN A 421 -68.13 -12.87 -37.04
CA ASN A 421 -68.83 -12.18 -35.96
C ASN A 421 -69.19 -13.16 -34.83
N ASP A 422 -69.69 -14.35 -35.15
CA ASP A 422 -69.96 -15.43 -34.20
C ASP A 422 -68.70 -15.84 -33.43
N GLN A 423 -67.54 -15.92 -34.10
CA GLN A 423 -66.26 -16.17 -33.43
C GLN A 423 -65.81 -15.03 -32.50
N ILE A 424 -66.15 -13.77 -32.82
CA ILE A 424 -65.88 -12.60 -31.98
C ILE A 424 -66.85 -12.56 -30.78
N VAL A 425 -68.15 -12.78 -31.00
CA VAL A 425 -69.20 -12.85 -29.98
C VAL A 425 -68.97 -14.02 -29.02
N ALA A 426 -68.50 -15.17 -29.52
CA ALA A 426 -68.07 -16.30 -28.69
C ALA A 426 -66.72 -16.08 -27.98
N GLY A 427 -66.01 -14.97 -28.26
CA GLY A 427 -64.70 -14.66 -27.67
C GLY A 427 -63.56 -15.60 -28.11
N VAL A 428 -63.75 -16.35 -29.20
CA VAL A 428 -62.77 -17.35 -29.70
C VAL A 428 -61.79 -16.74 -30.70
N PHE A 429 -62.18 -15.68 -31.41
CA PHE A 429 -61.32 -14.98 -32.35
C PHE A 429 -60.10 -14.37 -31.64
N GLY A 430 -58.88 -14.71 -32.07
CA GLY A 430 -57.62 -14.27 -31.44
C GLY A 430 -57.25 -14.98 -30.12
N LEU A 431 -58.19 -15.68 -29.46
CA LEU A 431 -57.96 -16.34 -28.17
C LEU A 431 -56.80 -17.34 -28.22
N LYS A 432 -56.68 -18.10 -29.31
CA LYS A 432 -55.59 -19.07 -29.49
C LYS A 432 -54.21 -18.40 -29.47
N GLU A 433 -54.07 -17.28 -30.16
CA GLU A 433 -52.80 -16.54 -30.26
C GLU A 433 -52.42 -15.96 -28.90
N ALA A 434 -53.37 -15.32 -28.21
CA ALA A 434 -53.18 -14.81 -26.85
C ALA A 434 -52.83 -15.92 -25.84
N VAL A 435 -53.44 -17.10 -25.95
CA VAL A 435 -53.14 -18.26 -25.10
C VAL A 435 -51.75 -18.84 -25.40
N ASP A 436 -51.34 -18.89 -26.66
CA ASP A 436 -50.01 -19.40 -27.04
C ASP A 436 -48.88 -18.40 -26.67
N GLU A 437 -49.14 -17.08 -26.74
CA GLU A 437 -48.26 -16.04 -26.19
C GLU A 437 -48.17 -16.11 -24.65
N THR A 438 -49.30 -16.27 -23.96
CA THR A 438 -49.34 -16.42 -22.49
C THR A 438 -48.49 -17.62 -22.07
N LYS A 439 -48.65 -18.79 -22.73
CA LYS A 439 -47.80 -19.97 -22.50
C LYS A 439 -46.33 -19.72 -22.83
N ALA A 440 -45.99 -18.85 -23.79
CA ALA A 440 -44.60 -18.49 -24.04
C ALA A 440 -44.01 -17.71 -22.86
N LYS A 441 -44.75 -16.72 -22.34
CA LYS A 441 -44.36 -15.95 -21.15
C LYS A 441 -44.32 -16.76 -19.87
N GLU A 442 -45.22 -17.73 -19.69
CA GLU A 442 -45.14 -18.69 -18.58
C GLU A 442 -43.83 -19.50 -18.60
N ARG A 443 -43.35 -19.93 -19.78
CA ARG A 443 -42.06 -20.64 -19.91
C ARG A 443 -40.85 -19.73 -19.64
N GLU A 444 -40.90 -18.47 -20.06
CA GLU A 444 -39.87 -17.48 -19.72
C GLU A 444 -39.82 -17.24 -18.20
N LEU A 445 -40.98 -17.10 -17.54
CA LEU A 445 -41.08 -16.94 -16.09
C LEU A 445 -40.60 -18.17 -15.33
N GLU A 446 -40.93 -19.38 -15.80
CA GLU A 446 -40.47 -20.65 -15.23
C GLU A 446 -38.93 -20.78 -15.31
N TYR A 447 -38.33 -20.36 -16.43
CA TYR A 447 -36.86 -20.31 -16.58
C TYR A 447 -36.23 -19.30 -15.60
N CYS A 448 -36.76 -18.09 -15.51
CA CYS A 448 -36.29 -17.06 -14.57
C CYS A 448 -36.43 -17.51 -13.10
N ARG A 449 -37.54 -18.21 -12.75
CA ARG A 449 -37.73 -18.80 -11.41
C ARG A 449 -36.62 -19.81 -11.08
N ARG A 450 -36.29 -20.71 -12.00
CA ARG A 450 -35.20 -21.68 -11.80
C ARG A 450 -33.84 -21.02 -11.61
N MET A 451 -33.52 -19.98 -12.40
CA MET A 451 -32.29 -19.21 -12.18
C MET A 451 -32.27 -18.54 -10.80
N ILE A 452 -33.39 -17.96 -10.36
CA ILE A 452 -33.50 -17.37 -9.01
C ILE A 452 -33.29 -18.44 -7.93
N GLU A 453 -33.88 -19.62 -8.06
CA GLU A 453 -33.62 -20.73 -7.14
C GLU A 453 -32.15 -21.16 -7.13
N ASP A 454 -31.51 -21.26 -8.30
CA ASP A 454 -30.09 -21.61 -8.42
C ASP A 454 -29.19 -20.55 -7.77
N TYR A 455 -29.51 -19.25 -7.93
CA TYR A 455 -28.82 -18.16 -7.24
C TYR A 455 -29.06 -18.19 -5.73
N VAL A 456 -30.27 -18.47 -5.26
CA VAL A 456 -30.57 -18.63 -3.82
C VAL A 456 -29.78 -19.80 -3.23
N ARG A 457 -29.67 -20.94 -3.94
CA ARG A 457 -28.83 -22.07 -3.50
C ARG A 457 -27.34 -21.70 -3.45
N GLN A 458 -26.85 -20.90 -4.41
CA GLN A 458 -25.47 -20.39 -4.40
C GLN A 458 -25.22 -19.41 -3.24
N ILE A 459 -26.15 -18.47 -3.00
CA ILE A 459 -26.08 -17.51 -1.88
C ILE A 459 -26.05 -18.24 -0.55
N ASN A 460 -26.95 -19.21 -0.33
CA ASN A 460 -26.99 -20.00 0.90
C ASN A 460 -25.67 -20.77 1.11
N LYS A 461 -25.13 -21.39 0.06
CA LYS A 461 -23.82 -22.06 0.15
C LYS A 461 -22.69 -21.08 0.49
N LEU A 462 -22.64 -19.93 -0.16
CA LEU A 462 -21.63 -18.90 0.14
C LEU A 462 -21.79 -18.33 1.56
N HIS A 463 -23.01 -18.31 2.09
CA HIS A 463 -23.29 -17.93 3.47
C HIS A 463 -22.78 -18.99 4.45
N ASP A 464 -23.08 -20.28 4.21
CA ASP A 464 -22.53 -21.40 4.99
C ASP A 464 -20.99 -21.40 4.96
N ASP A 465 -20.38 -21.22 3.78
CA ASP A 465 -18.93 -21.13 3.61
C ASP A 465 -18.34 -19.91 4.36
N ALA A 466 -19.01 -18.76 4.34
CA ALA A 466 -18.59 -17.56 5.08
C ALA A 466 -18.70 -17.72 6.60
N ASP A 467 -19.75 -18.37 7.09
CA ASP A 467 -19.91 -18.65 8.53
C ASP A 467 -18.94 -19.73 9.01
N ASN A 468 -18.64 -20.76 8.20
CA ASN A 468 -17.55 -21.69 8.45
C ASN A 468 -16.20 -20.95 8.58
N LEU A 469 -15.90 -20.02 7.67
CA LEU A 469 -14.68 -19.20 7.73
C LEU A 469 -14.67 -18.24 8.94
N ARG A 470 -15.81 -17.68 9.35
CA ARG A 470 -15.93 -16.87 10.58
C ARG A 470 -15.66 -17.70 11.83
N ILE A 471 -16.23 -18.90 11.91
CA ILE A 471 -16.00 -19.84 13.00
C ILE A 471 -14.52 -20.25 13.06
N GLU A 472 -13.91 -20.60 11.93
CA GLU A 472 -12.47 -20.90 11.86
C GLU A 472 -11.63 -19.69 12.29
N ASN A 473 -11.92 -18.49 11.79
CA ASN A 473 -11.21 -17.26 12.17
C ASN A 473 -11.29 -17.00 13.68
N SER A 474 -12.48 -17.20 14.28
CA SER A 474 -12.69 -17.10 15.73
C SER A 474 -11.84 -18.09 16.50
N MET A 475 -11.81 -19.37 16.10
CA MET A 475 -10.95 -20.39 16.71
C MET A 475 -9.45 -20.07 16.57
N MET A 476 -9.02 -19.53 15.43
CA MET A 476 -7.63 -19.14 15.23
C MET A 476 -7.25 -17.92 16.06
N ARG A 477 -8.14 -16.92 16.18
CA ARG A 477 -7.95 -15.75 17.07
C ARG A 477 -7.86 -16.19 18.54
N GLU A 478 -8.76 -17.05 19.01
CA GLU A 478 -8.74 -17.60 20.37
C GLU A 478 -7.41 -18.33 20.66
N ARG A 479 -6.95 -19.19 19.75
CA ARG A 479 -5.66 -19.90 19.88
C ARG A 479 -4.45 -18.96 19.93
N LEU A 480 -4.54 -17.81 19.30
CA LEU A 480 -3.48 -16.79 19.26
C LEU A 480 -3.61 -15.75 20.38
N GLY A 481 -4.67 -15.80 21.20
CA GLY A 481 -4.95 -14.82 22.25
C GLY A 481 -5.39 -13.45 21.75
N ILE A 482 -5.85 -13.36 20.49
CA ILE A 482 -6.25 -12.12 19.80
C ILE A 482 -7.75 -11.89 20.05
N ALA A 483 -8.17 -10.66 20.35
CA ALA A 483 -9.60 -10.39 20.59
C ALA A 483 -10.41 -10.49 19.28
N PRO A 484 -11.71 -10.87 19.31
CA PRO A 484 -12.53 -11.03 18.10
C PRO A 484 -12.54 -9.80 17.18
N ASP A 485 -12.70 -8.62 17.78
CA ASP A 485 -12.82 -7.33 17.07
C ASP A 485 -11.48 -6.61 16.85
N GLU A 486 -10.35 -7.25 17.21
CA GLU A 486 -9.03 -6.65 17.07
C GLU A 486 -8.64 -6.53 15.58
N VAL A 487 -8.31 -5.32 15.15
CA VAL A 487 -7.93 -5.03 13.76
C VAL A 487 -6.47 -5.45 13.55
N LEU A 488 -6.27 -6.58 12.90
CA LEU A 488 -4.94 -7.09 12.57
C LEU A 488 -4.31 -6.27 11.43
N ASP A 489 -3.14 -5.68 11.69
CA ASP A 489 -2.33 -5.06 10.63
C ASP A 489 -1.84 -6.13 9.66
N THR A 490 -2.56 -6.22 8.54
CA THR A 490 -2.25 -7.12 7.43
C THR A 490 -1.47 -6.42 6.33
N THR A 491 -1.05 -5.16 6.49
CA THR A 491 -0.38 -4.40 5.41
C THR A 491 0.93 -5.05 4.96
N ALA A 492 1.74 -5.55 5.89
CA ALA A 492 2.95 -6.29 5.58
C ALA A 492 2.67 -7.58 4.78
N HIS A 493 1.65 -8.36 5.19
CA HIS A 493 1.24 -9.57 4.49
C HIS A 493 0.64 -9.29 3.10
N ARG A 494 -0.18 -8.23 2.96
CA ARG A 494 -0.72 -7.77 1.67
C ARG A 494 0.40 -7.35 0.72
N ARG A 495 1.41 -6.60 1.21
CA ARG A 495 2.59 -6.21 0.41
C ARG A 495 3.40 -7.44 -0.01
N ALA A 496 3.68 -8.37 0.90
CA ALA A 496 4.39 -9.61 0.57
C ALA A 496 3.65 -10.44 -0.50
N LYS A 497 2.33 -10.59 -0.35
CA LYS A 497 1.48 -11.30 -1.33
C LYS A 497 1.43 -10.58 -2.69
N ALA A 498 1.40 -9.26 -2.71
CA ALA A 498 1.43 -8.48 -3.95
C ALA A 498 2.78 -8.60 -4.68
N VAL A 499 3.90 -8.53 -3.94
CA VAL A 499 5.24 -8.79 -4.50
C VAL A 499 5.32 -10.20 -5.07
N GLN A 500 4.85 -11.21 -4.33
CA GLN A 500 4.86 -12.59 -4.81
C GLN A 500 3.98 -12.80 -6.06
N GLN A 501 2.83 -12.13 -6.16
CA GLN A 501 2.02 -12.13 -7.40
C GLN A 501 2.72 -11.47 -8.59
N GLU A 502 3.53 -10.44 -8.36
CA GLU A 502 4.35 -9.80 -9.40
C GLU A 502 5.53 -10.69 -9.80
N GLU A 503 6.17 -11.37 -8.85
CA GLU A 503 7.21 -12.40 -9.09
C GLU A 503 6.67 -13.60 -9.87
N ASP A 504 5.50 -14.13 -9.49
CA ASP A 504 4.81 -15.22 -10.20
C ASP A 504 4.45 -14.77 -11.63
N SER A 505 3.92 -13.56 -11.79
CA SER A 505 3.56 -13.00 -13.11
C SER A 505 4.79 -12.80 -14.00
N ALA A 506 5.90 -12.30 -13.44
CA ALA A 506 7.18 -12.16 -14.14
C ALA A 506 7.75 -13.53 -14.54
N THR A 507 7.66 -14.52 -13.65
CA THR A 507 8.10 -15.91 -13.89
C THR A 507 7.28 -16.54 -15.02
N ILE A 508 5.95 -16.40 -15.00
CA ILE A 508 5.07 -16.85 -16.09
C ILE A 508 5.46 -16.18 -17.42
N MET A 509 5.76 -14.87 -17.43
CA MET A 509 6.18 -14.17 -18.65
C MET A 509 7.54 -14.65 -19.18
N VAL A 510 8.49 -14.99 -18.30
CA VAL A 510 9.77 -15.58 -18.70
C VAL A 510 9.58 -16.99 -19.27
N LEU A 511 8.80 -17.84 -18.59
CA LEU A 511 8.48 -19.19 -19.06
C LEU A 511 7.73 -19.17 -20.40
N GLN A 512 6.81 -18.23 -20.62
CA GLN A 512 6.13 -18.05 -21.91
C GLN A 512 7.11 -17.73 -23.04
N LYS A 513 8.05 -16.80 -22.83
CA LYS A 513 9.10 -16.48 -23.82
C LYS A 513 10.06 -17.65 -24.07
N GLU A 514 10.34 -18.44 -23.04
CA GLU A 514 11.15 -19.65 -23.19
C GLU A 514 10.40 -20.72 -23.99
N ILE A 515 9.10 -20.90 -23.76
CA ILE A 515 8.23 -21.73 -24.60
C ILE A 515 8.22 -21.23 -26.04
N GLU A 516 8.00 -19.93 -26.30
CA GLU A 516 8.03 -19.35 -27.65
C GLU A 516 9.38 -19.62 -28.36
N SER A 517 10.51 -19.44 -27.66
CA SER A 517 11.84 -19.72 -28.20
C SER A 517 12.05 -21.21 -28.49
N LEU A 518 11.58 -22.11 -27.61
CA LEU A 518 11.64 -23.55 -27.81
C LEU A 518 10.72 -24.03 -28.95
N GLU A 519 9.58 -23.37 -29.14
CA GLU A 519 8.68 -23.60 -30.28
C GLU A 519 9.31 -23.16 -31.60
N ASP A 520 9.98 -22.00 -31.63
CA ASP A 520 10.74 -21.52 -32.78
C ASP A 520 11.91 -22.46 -33.12
N GLU A 521 12.65 -22.95 -32.12
CA GLU A 521 13.71 -23.95 -32.31
C GLU A 521 13.16 -25.28 -32.82
N ARG A 522 12.07 -25.78 -32.23
CA ARG A 522 11.34 -26.96 -32.70
C ARG A 522 10.89 -26.80 -34.14
N MET A 523 10.38 -25.62 -34.53
CA MET A 523 9.94 -25.34 -35.90
C MET A 523 11.13 -25.25 -36.88
N ARG A 524 12.26 -24.65 -36.46
CA ARG A 524 13.52 -24.62 -37.22
C ARG A 524 14.09 -26.02 -37.45
N LEU A 525 14.15 -26.85 -36.40
CA LEU A 525 14.59 -28.25 -36.50
C LEU A 525 13.64 -29.08 -37.38
N LYS A 526 12.32 -28.93 -37.21
CA LYS A 526 11.31 -29.57 -38.07
C LYS A 526 11.45 -29.17 -39.55
N TRP A 527 11.85 -27.94 -39.84
CA TRP A 527 12.16 -27.48 -41.19
C TRP A 527 13.47 -28.10 -41.73
N GLN A 528 14.53 -28.15 -40.92
CA GLN A 528 15.80 -28.82 -41.29
C GLN A 528 15.59 -30.30 -41.58
N VAL A 529 14.85 -31.03 -40.73
CA VAL A 529 14.51 -32.44 -40.94
C VAL A 529 13.74 -32.64 -42.25
N LYS A 530 12.73 -31.80 -42.54
CA LYS A 530 12.02 -31.83 -43.84
C LYS A 530 12.94 -31.56 -45.03
N SER A 531 13.89 -30.62 -44.90
CA SER A 531 14.85 -30.29 -45.96
C SER A 531 15.81 -31.45 -46.24
N LEU A 532 16.38 -32.05 -45.19
CA LEU A 532 17.24 -33.22 -45.28
C LEU A 532 16.49 -34.45 -45.81
N ALA A 533 15.27 -34.72 -45.33
CA ALA A 533 14.43 -35.79 -45.85
C ALA A 533 14.14 -35.61 -47.36
N LYS A 534 13.90 -34.38 -47.82
CA LYS A 534 13.71 -34.08 -49.25
C LYS A 534 15.00 -34.26 -50.06
N GLN A 535 16.17 -33.91 -49.51
CA GLN A 535 17.46 -34.14 -50.17
C GLN A 535 17.79 -35.64 -50.26
N CYS A 536 17.65 -36.39 -49.17
CA CYS A 536 17.82 -37.84 -49.14
C CYS A 536 16.81 -38.56 -50.05
N GLY A 537 15.55 -38.13 -50.08
CA GLY A 537 14.53 -38.65 -50.99
C GLY A 537 14.87 -38.37 -52.46
N GLY A 538 15.34 -37.16 -52.78
CA GLY A 538 15.84 -36.82 -54.11
C GLY A 538 17.03 -37.68 -54.55
N GLN A 539 17.97 -37.95 -53.64
CA GLN A 539 19.11 -38.84 -53.90
C GLN A 539 18.68 -40.31 -54.05
N ALA A 540 17.74 -40.79 -53.23
CA ALA A 540 17.18 -42.15 -53.34
C ALA A 540 16.41 -42.35 -54.66
N ALA A 541 15.65 -41.34 -55.08
CA ALA A 541 14.97 -41.33 -56.37
C ALA A 541 15.96 -41.32 -57.55
N GLN A 542 17.04 -40.52 -57.48
CA GLN A 542 18.12 -40.53 -58.47
C GLN A 542 18.87 -41.87 -58.53
N MET A 543 18.98 -42.59 -57.41
CA MET A 543 19.52 -43.96 -57.36
C MET A 543 18.49 -45.06 -57.69
N GLY A 544 17.27 -44.70 -58.15
CA GLY A 544 16.25 -45.66 -58.58
C GLY A 544 15.53 -46.40 -57.44
N LEU A 545 15.80 -46.07 -56.18
CA LEU A 545 15.22 -46.71 -54.98
C LEU A 545 13.83 -46.16 -54.63
N SER A 546 13.02 -45.84 -55.65
CA SER A 546 11.73 -45.15 -55.54
C SER A 546 10.73 -45.85 -54.61
N GLY A 547 10.75 -47.19 -54.56
CA GLY A 547 9.84 -47.97 -53.70
C GLY A 547 10.00 -47.70 -52.20
N ASN A 548 11.23 -47.47 -51.72
CA ASN A 548 11.47 -47.20 -50.30
C ASN A 548 11.10 -45.76 -49.91
N LEU A 549 11.17 -44.82 -50.86
CA LEU A 549 10.75 -43.43 -50.65
C LEU A 549 9.24 -43.34 -50.42
N MET A 550 8.46 -44.07 -51.21
CA MET A 550 6.99 -44.10 -51.08
C MET A 550 6.53 -44.69 -49.73
N VAL A 551 7.27 -45.68 -49.19
CA VAL A 551 7.04 -46.21 -47.85
C VAL A 551 7.34 -45.14 -46.78
N LEU A 552 8.46 -44.42 -46.88
CA LEU A 552 8.79 -43.32 -45.98
C LEU A 552 7.78 -42.17 -46.05
N GLU A 553 7.29 -41.81 -47.24
CA GLU A 553 6.23 -40.81 -47.40
C GLU A 553 4.93 -41.27 -46.74
N SER A 554 4.52 -42.53 -46.94
CA SER A 554 3.35 -43.11 -46.24
C SER A 554 3.51 -43.15 -44.72
N PHE A 555 4.74 -43.33 -44.21
CA PHE A 555 5.02 -43.33 -42.77
C PHE A 555 4.99 -41.91 -42.18
N VAL A 556 5.50 -40.92 -42.91
CA VAL A 556 5.44 -39.49 -42.52
C VAL A 556 4.02 -38.94 -42.65
N GLU A 557 3.21 -39.43 -43.58
CA GLU A 557 1.79 -39.12 -43.66
C GLU A 557 0.99 -39.83 -42.55
N ALA A 558 1.37 -41.07 -42.18
CA ALA A 558 0.81 -41.75 -41.01
C ALA A 558 1.14 -41.01 -39.69
N GLU A 559 2.32 -40.40 -39.52
CA GLU A 559 2.61 -39.51 -38.36
C GLU A 559 1.94 -38.13 -38.45
N ARG A 560 1.48 -37.69 -39.63
CA ARG A 560 0.69 -36.43 -39.76
C ARG A 560 -0.80 -36.65 -39.52
N ALA A 561 -1.33 -37.79 -39.96
CA ALA A 561 -2.73 -38.17 -39.77
C ALA A 561 -2.95 -38.79 -38.38
N GLY A 562 -2.04 -39.66 -37.95
CA GLY A 562 -1.86 -40.08 -36.57
C GLY A 562 -1.15 -38.98 -35.81
N GLY A 563 -1.88 -37.90 -35.52
CA GLY A 563 -1.43 -36.84 -34.62
C GLY A 563 -1.14 -37.42 -33.24
N VAL A 564 0.10 -37.86 -33.03
CA VAL A 564 0.64 -38.15 -31.72
C VAL A 564 0.69 -36.82 -30.98
N HIS A 565 -0.41 -36.51 -30.29
CA HIS A 565 -0.33 -35.93 -28.96
C HIS A 565 0.68 -36.78 -28.19
N SER A 566 1.93 -36.32 -28.16
CA SER A 566 2.93 -36.86 -27.25
C SER A 566 2.39 -36.60 -25.86
N GLY A 567 1.87 -37.65 -25.21
CA GLY A 567 1.14 -37.61 -23.95
C GLY A 567 2.00 -37.17 -22.77
N ILE A 568 2.33 -35.89 -22.76
CA ILE A 568 2.94 -35.15 -21.65
C ILE A 568 1.91 -34.19 -21.04
N ASP A 569 0.80 -33.92 -21.76
CA ASP A 569 -0.34 -33.11 -21.29
C ASP A 569 -1.37 -33.93 -20.47
N GLU A 570 -1.19 -35.25 -20.35
CA GLU A 570 -2.06 -36.14 -19.56
C GLU A 570 -1.27 -37.17 -18.73
N MET A 571 -0.22 -36.77 -18.00
CA MET A 571 0.23 -37.57 -16.84
C MET A 571 1.02 -36.82 -15.74
N ILE A 572 0.43 -35.76 -15.19
CA ILE A 572 0.71 -35.36 -13.79
C ILE A 572 -0.60 -35.33 -13.00
N GLN A 573 -1.07 -36.51 -12.61
CA GLN A 573 -1.80 -36.65 -11.35
C GLN A 573 -0.78 -36.87 -10.23
N PRO A 574 -0.63 -35.95 -9.27
CA PRO A 574 -0.12 -36.29 -7.96
C PRO A 574 -1.32 -36.58 -7.05
N ARG A 575 -1.84 -37.82 -7.08
CA ARG A 575 -2.67 -38.32 -5.98
C ARG A 575 -1.75 -38.64 -4.79
N MET A 576 -1.20 -37.60 -4.17
CA MET A 576 -0.77 -37.62 -2.78
C MET A 576 -1.83 -36.83 -2.00
N ALA A 577 -2.50 -37.50 -1.06
CA ALA A 577 -3.50 -36.87 -0.22
C ALA A 577 -2.83 -35.91 0.78
N GLY A 578 -3.28 -34.65 0.84
CA GLY A 578 -2.65 -33.65 1.71
C GLY A 578 -3.14 -32.22 1.53
N SER A 579 -4.45 -31.97 1.68
CA SER A 579 -5.05 -30.65 1.97
C SER A 579 -4.73 -29.47 1.03
N ALA A 580 -5.55 -29.27 -0.01
CA ALA A 580 -5.76 -27.97 -0.66
C ALA A 580 -7.16 -27.89 -1.30
N MET A 581 -7.84 -26.75 -1.18
CA MET A 581 -9.18 -26.55 -1.77
C MET A 581 -9.12 -26.29 -3.28
N ALA A 582 -10.14 -26.76 -3.99
CA ALA A 582 -10.16 -26.81 -5.45
C ALA A 582 -10.51 -25.47 -6.12
N ALA A 583 -9.74 -25.14 -7.15
CA ALA A 583 -10.17 -24.24 -8.22
C ALA A 583 -10.19 -25.05 -9.54
N ALA A 584 -11.28 -24.98 -10.29
CA ALA A 584 -11.42 -25.59 -11.60
C ALA A 584 -11.99 -24.56 -12.59
N PRO A 585 -11.33 -24.31 -13.75
CA PRO A 585 -11.80 -23.37 -14.76
C PRO A 585 -12.59 -24.08 -15.88
N GLY A 586 -13.51 -23.37 -16.55
CA GLY A 586 -14.11 -23.90 -17.78
C GLY A 586 -15.43 -23.33 -18.28
N SER A 587 -15.50 -22.03 -18.62
CA SER A 587 -16.28 -21.56 -19.78
C SER A 587 -16.00 -20.10 -20.14
N THR A 588 -15.70 -19.89 -21.42
CA THR A 588 -15.50 -18.57 -22.04
C THR A 588 -16.86 -17.99 -22.49
N MET A 589 -16.91 -16.66 -22.69
CA MET A 589 -18.02 -15.91 -23.31
C MET A 589 -19.26 -15.62 -22.45
N LEU A 590 -19.13 -14.63 -21.55
CA LEU A 590 -20.11 -13.54 -21.36
C LEU A 590 -19.54 -12.48 -20.41
N SER A 591 -18.77 -11.53 -20.95
CA SER A 591 -18.27 -10.39 -20.18
C SER A 591 -19.35 -9.32 -20.03
N SER A 592 -20.37 -9.64 -19.22
CA SER A 592 -21.44 -8.71 -18.85
C SER A 592 -21.16 -8.14 -17.46
N ARG A 593 -20.48 -6.99 -17.45
CA ARG A 593 -20.78 -5.81 -16.61
C ARG A 593 -21.40 -6.10 -15.23
N GLY A 594 -20.53 -6.30 -14.23
CA GLY A 594 -20.90 -6.49 -12.82
C GLY A 594 -19.89 -5.87 -11.87
N GLY A 595 -19.62 -4.57 -12.02
CA GLY A 595 -18.71 -3.84 -11.13
C GLY A 595 -19.35 -3.63 -9.76
N PHE A 596 -18.86 -4.34 -8.76
CA PHE A 596 -19.23 -4.14 -7.35
C PHE A 596 -18.69 -2.78 -6.88
N LEU A 597 -19.56 -1.96 -6.29
CA LEU A 597 -19.20 -0.65 -5.75
C LEU A 597 -18.79 -0.80 -4.28
N GLU A 598 -17.56 -0.41 -3.95
CA GLU A 598 -17.31 0.36 -2.73
C GLU A 598 -16.21 1.43 -2.99
N PRO A 599 -16.27 2.58 -2.30
CA PRO A 599 -15.34 3.68 -2.54
C PRO A 599 -14.19 3.69 -1.52
N GLU A 600 -12.95 3.92 -1.97
CA GLU A 600 -12.15 4.99 -1.37
C GLU A 600 -10.99 5.43 -2.27
N THR A 601 -10.70 6.72 -2.12
CA THR A 601 -9.69 7.55 -2.75
C THR A 601 -8.25 6.98 -2.76
N ALA A 602 -7.56 7.02 -3.92
CA ALA A 602 -6.40 7.91 -4.14
C ALA A 602 -5.57 7.62 -5.42
N ARG A 603 -5.45 8.66 -6.26
CA ARG A 603 -4.27 9.09 -7.04
C ARG A 603 -3.51 8.10 -7.97
N THR A 604 -3.69 8.39 -9.26
CA THR A 604 -2.64 8.54 -10.30
C THR A 604 -1.73 7.36 -10.62
N GLY A 605 -1.84 6.82 -11.84
CA GLY A 605 -0.66 6.20 -12.48
C GLY A 605 -0.80 5.09 -13.52
N ARG A 606 -1.88 4.96 -14.32
CA ARG A 606 -1.89 4.19 -15.58
C ARG A 606 -3.19 4.39 -16.37
N SER A 607 -3.16 5.13 -17.48
CA SER A 607 -4.32 5.23 -18.40
C SER A 607 -3.90 5.41 -19.86
N VAL A 608 -3.47 4.32 -20.50
CA VAL A 608 -3.40 4.22 -21.96
C VAL A 608 -4.34 3.11 -22.47
N ALA A 609 -4.45 1.98 -21.74
CA ALA A 609 -5.44 0.92 -22.04
C ALA A 609 -6.89 1.37 -21.81
N GLY A 610 -7.21 1.89 -20.61
CA GLY A 610 -8.58 2.33 -20.26
C GLY A 610 -9.14 3.51 -21.09
N GLY A 611 -8.30 4.17 -21.90
CA GLY A 611 -8.76 5.20 -22.83
C GLY A 611 -9.57 4.64 -24.00
N ALA A 612 -9.20 3.45 -24.50
CA ALA A 612 -9.86 2.81 -25.64
C ALA A 612 -11.24 2.25 -25.26
N GLU A 613 -11.32 1.53 -24.14
CA GLU A 613 -12.60 0.99 -23.62
C GLU A 613 -13.57 2.10 -23.23
N ALA A 614 -13.08 3.15 -22.55
CA ALA A 614 -13.91 4.30 -22.21
C ALA A 614 -14.28 5.16 -23.44
N ALA A 615 -13.56 5.07 -24.57
CA ALA A 615 -13.98 5.66 -25.84
C ALA A 615 -15.07 4.81 -26.53
N GLY A 616 -14.91 3.48 -26.54
CA GLY A 616 -15.92 2.54 -27.05
C GLY A 616 -17.26 2.69 -26.33
N LEU A 617 -17.25 2.63 -24.99
CA LEU A 617 -18.45 2.83 -24.17
C LEU A 617 -19.11 4.21 -24.38
N ARG A 618 -18.32 5.26 -24.62
CA ARG A 618 -18.86 6.59 -24.98
C ARG A 618 -19.47 6.62 -26.38
N GLN A 619 -18.91 5.89 -27.34
CA GLN A 619 -19.46 5.77 -28.69
C GLN A 619 -20.77 4.96 -28.69
N GLU A 620 -20.84 3.88 -27.91
CA GLU A 620 -22.06 3.08 -27.72
C GLU A 620 -23.16 3.88 -27.00
N LEU A 621 -22.83 4.59 -25.91
CA LEU A 621 -23.76 5.52 -25.26
C LEU A 621 -24.26 6.62 -26.21
N SER A 622 -23.38 7.19 -27.02
CA SER A 622 -23.77 8.19 -28.03
C SER A 622 -24.63 7.60 -29.16
N ARG A 623 -24.54 6.28 -29.42
CA ARG A 623 -25.37 5.60 -30.42
C ARG A 623 -26.75 5.32 -29.84
N ALA A 624 -26.82 4.72 -28.65
CA ALA A 624 -28.05 4.48 -27.93
C ALA A 624 -28.85 5.77 -27.66
N ALA A 625 -28.17 6.88 -27.33
CA ALA A 625 -28.82 8.18 -27.17
C ALA A 625 -29.48 8.71 -28.46
N ARG A 626 -28.84 8.51 -29.63
CA ARG A 626 -29.42 8.91 -30.93
C ARG A 626 -30.59 8.01 -31.33
N GLU A 627 -30.46 6.71 -31.10
CA GLU A 627 -31.54 5.75 -31.32
C GLU A 627 -32.74 6.08 -30.41
N PHE A 628 -32.51 6.50 -29.16
CA PHE A 628 -33.57 6.97 -28.25
C PHE A 628 -34.24 8.27 -28.74
N GLU A 629 -33.46 9.29 -29.13
CA GLU A 629 -34.00 10.53 -29.72
C GLU A 629 -34.82 10.26 -31.00
N GLU A 630 -34.44 9.29 -31.83
CA GLU A 630 -35.21 8.90 -33.02
C GLU A 630 -36.52 8.21 -32.66
N GLN A 631 -36.53 7.36 -31.62
CA GLN A 631 -37.78 6.77 -31.11
C GLN A 631 -38.69 7.83 -30.48
N GLU A 632 -38.15 8.77 -29.69
CA GLU A 632 -38.95 9.89 -29.13
C GLU A 632 -39.59 10.74 -30.23
N LYS A 633 -38.83 11.10 -31.28
CA LYS A 633 -39.37 11.82 -32.45
C LYS A 633 -40.49 11.02 -33.13
N LYS A 634 -40.34 9.69 -33.23
CA LYS A 634 -41.35 8.81 -33.83
C LYS A 634 -42.60 8.65 -32.96
N VAL A 635 -42.44 8.58 -31.64
CA VAL A 635 -43.56 8.59 -30.68
C VAL A 635 -44.33 9.91 -30.75
N CYS A 636 -43.63 11.05 -30.80
CA CYS A 636 -44.26 12.37 -30.96
C CYS A 636 -45.03 12.50 -32.30
N GLN A 637 -44.49 11.95 -33.39
CA GLN A 637 -45.20 11.87 -34.68
C GLN A 637 -46.46 10.98 -34.61
N LEU A 638 -46.39 9.84 -33.92
CA LEU A 638 -47.56 8.95 -33.76
C LEU A 638 -48.61 9.55 -32.82
N GLN A 639 -48.20 10.27 -31.77
CA GLN A 639 -49.10 11.00 -30.87
C GLN A 639 -49.86 12.10 -31.64
N THR A 640 -49.15 12.95 -32.38
CA THR A 640 -49.78 14.00 -33.20
C THR A 640 -50.66 13.44 -34.32
N GLN A 641 -50.33 12.28 -34.90
CA GLN A 641 -51.22 11.56 -35.82
C GLN A 641 -52.49 11.05 -35.11
N ASN A 642 -52.38 10.48 -33.91
CA ASN A 642 -53.53 10.05 -33.12
C ASN A 642 -54.43 11.21 -32.67
N GLU A 643 -53.84 12.35 -32.29
CA GLU A 643 -54.60 13.56 -31.95
C GLU A 643 -55.40 14.08 -33.15
N ASN A 644 -54.78 14.12 -34.33
CA ASN A 644 -55.47 14.51 -35.57
C ASN A 644 -56.59 13.52 -35.95
N LEU A 645 -56.35 12.21 -35.87
CA LEU A 645 -57.38 11.20 -36.15
C LEU A 645 -58.51 11.21 -35.11
N SER A 646 -58.20 11.49 -33.85
CA SER A 646 -59.19 11.66 -32.78
C SER A 646 -60.08 12.87 -33.06
N GLU A 647 -59.50 14.00 -33.48
CA GLU A 647 -60.26 15.20 -33.85
C GLU A 647 -61.08 15.00 -35.14
N GLU A 648 -60.53 14.31 -36.16
CA GLU A 648 -61.30 13.92 -37.35
C GLU A 648 -62.48 13.01 -36.99
N ASN A 649 -62.29 12.01 -36.11
CA ASN A 649 -63.36 11.17 -35.60
C ASN A 649 -64.40 11.97 -34.80
N ARG A 650 -63.98 12.88 -33.92
CA ARG A 650 -64.87 13.77 -33.15
C ARG A 650 -65.72 14.66 -34.05
N VAL A 651 -65.14 15.17 -35.13
CA VAL A 651 -65.86 15.96 -36.15
C VAL A 651 -66.83 15.09 -36.95
N MET A 652 -66.43 13.86 -37.33
CA MET A 652 -67.33 12.92 -38.01
C MET A 652 -68.49 12.48 -37.11
N GLU A 653 -68.25 12.17 -35.84
CA GLU A 653 -69.30 11.85 -34.86
C GLU A 653 -70.26 13.02 -34.66
N SER A 654 -69.76 14.25 -34.57
CA SER A 654 -70.60 15.45 -34.50
C SER A 654 -71.47 15.61 -35.75
N ALA A 655 -70.90 15.41 -36.95
CA ALA A 655 -71.64 15.49 -38.21
C ALA A 655 -72.68 14.37 -38.36
N LEU A 656 -72.35 13.14 -37.97
CA LEU A 656 -73.28 12.00 -37.96
C LEU A 656 -74.40 12.20 -36.94
N LYS A 657 -74.11 12.84 -35.81
CA LYS A 657 -75.10 13.21 -34.79
C LYS A 657 -76.03 14.33 -35.29
N GLU A 658 -75.51 15.37 -35.93
CA GLU A 658 -76.33 16.39 -36.61
C GLU A 658 -77.22 15.79 -37.71
N ILE A 659 -76.70 14.84 -38.50
CA ILE A 659 -77.47 14.13 -39.53
C ILE A 659 -78.57 13.27 -38.88
N LYS A 660 -78.24 12.54 -37.81
CA LYS A 660 -79.21 11.71 -37.08
C LYS A 660 -80.31 12.56 -36.44
N ASP A 661 -79.95 13.61 -35.70
CA ASP A 661 -80.88 14.52 -35.06
C ASP A 661 -81.75 15.27 -36.11
N GLY A 662 -81.19 15.54 -37.30
CA GLY A 662 -81.92 16.07 -38.46
C GLY A 662 -82.92 15.08 -39.06
N MET A 663 -82.56 13.79 -39.17
CA MET A 663 -83.47 12.73 -39.64
C MET A 663 -84.57 12.41 -38.63
N GLU A 664 -84.30 12.49 -37.32
CA GLU A 664 -85.29 12.25 -36.27
C GLU A 664 -86.32 13.40 -36.15
N ASN A 665 -86.01 14.63 -36.61
CA ASN A 665 -86.83 15.82 -36.33
C ASN A 665 -87.82 16.31 -37.43
N ARG A 666 -87.88 15.74 -38.65
CA ARG A 666 -89.08 15.90 -39.53
C ARG A 666 -89.17 15.03 -40.79
N LYS A 667 -90.42 14.81 -41.24
CA LYS A 667 -90.76 14.17 -42.53
C LYS A 667 -90.49 15.10 -43.72
N ALA A 668 -89.72 14.61 -44.69
CA ALA A 668 -89.69 14.99 -46.10
C ALA A 668 -89.77 16.50 -46.45
N GLY A 669 -88.61 17.17 -46.49
CA GLY A 669 -88.47 18.49 -47.14
C GLY A 669 -87.10 19.14 -46.90
N SER A 670 -86.32 19.31 -47.99
CA SER A 670 -85.12 20.17 -48.15
C SER A 670 -84.24 20.45 -46.92
N LEU A 671 -83.10 19.76 -46.81
CA LEU A 671 -82.01 20.12 -45.90
C LEU A 671 -81.07 21.14 -46.55
N GLU A 672 -81.09 22.39 -46.10
CA GLU A 672 -79.93 23.28 -46.19
C GLU A 672 -79.04 22.99 -44.98
N CYS A 673 -77.82 22.50 -45.21
CA CYS A 673 -76.94 22.00 -44.16
C CYS A 673 -75.59 22.74 -44.18
N PRO A 674 -75.41 23.81 -43.38
CA PRO A 674 -74.20 24.64 -43.42
C PRO A 674 -72.90 23.92 -43.06
N SER A 675 -72.98 22.75 -42.40
CA SER A 675 -71.84 21.86 -42.16
C SER A 675 -71.44 21.07 -43.42
N LEU A 676 -72.39 20.72 -44.30
CA LEU A 676 -72.11 20.10 -45.59
C LEU A 676 -71.41 21.07 -46.55
N ASP A 677 -71.81 22.35 -46.58
CA ASP A 677 -71.13 23.38 -47.37
C ASP A 677 -69.70 23.64 -46.89
N LYS A 678 -69.45 23.57 -45.57
CA LYS A 678 -68.10 23.62 -45.01
C LYS A 678 -67.28 22.36 -45.33
N PHE A 679 -67.92 21.19 -45.38
CA PHE A 679 -67.26 19.93 -45.74
C PHE A 679 -66.93 19.89 -47.25
N LEU A 680 -67.82 20.42 -48.10
CA LEU A 680 -67.58 20.64 -49.53
C LEU A 680 -66.46 21.66 -49.75
N ALA A 681 -66.47 22.81 -49.04
CA ALA A 681 -65.38 23.78 -49.10
C ALA A 681 -64.04 23.20 -48.61
N ALA A 682 -64.05 22.32 -47.59
CA ALA A 682 -62.85 21.62 -47.12
C ALA A 682 -62.37 20.54 -48.11
N LEU A 683 -63.28 19.83 -48.78
CA LEU A 683 -62.96 18.89 -49.86
C LEU A 683 -62.45 19.60 -51.12
N GLU A 684 -63.03 20.75 -51.49
CA GLU A 684 -62.54 21.58 -52.59
C GLU A 684 -61.19 22.22 -52.25
N ALA A 685 -60.97 22.66 -51.01
CA ALA A 685 -59.64 23.09 -50.54
C ALA A 685 -58.61 21.93 -50.55
N LYS A 686 -58.99 20.72 -50.15
CA LYS A 686 -58.15 19.50 -50.31
C LYS A 686 -57.90 19.19 -51.80
N LYS A 687 -58.86 19.43 -52.69
CA LYS A 687 -58.71 19.24 -54.15
C LYS A 687 -57.83 20.29 -54.81
N VAL A 688 -57.73 21.49 -54.23
CA VAL A 688 -56.83 22.58 -54.67
C VAL A 688 -55.41 22.45 -54.08
N MET A 689 -55.23 21.75 -52.95
CA MET A 689 -53.90 21.49 -52.33
C MET A 689 -53.37 20.06 -52.53
N GLY A 690 -54.12 19.18 -53.20
CA GLY A 690 -53.93 17.73 -53.16
C GLY A 690 -53.46 17.04 -54.45
N ASP A 691 -52.72 17.73 -55.31
CA ASP A 691 -52.16 17.16 -56.56
C ASP A 691 -50.69 16.72 -56.40
N ILE A 692 -50.32 16.24 -55.20
CA ILE A 692 -48.95 15.88 -54.82
C ILE A 692 -48.85 14.41 -54.39
N ASP A 693 -47.87 13.72 -54.99
CA ASP A 693 -47.29 12.40 -54.66
C ASP A 693 -48.04 11.07 -54.88
N ALA A 694 -49.28 11.06 -55.36
CA ALA A 694 -49.81 9.81 -55.95
C ALA A 694 -49.06 9.42 -57.25
N SER A 695 -48.78 10.42 -58.11
CA SER A 695 -48.14 10.21 -59.42
C SER A 695 -46.62 9.95 -59.35
N SER A 696 -45.91 10.47 -58.34
CA SER A 696 -44.47 10.21 -58.19
C SER A 696 -44.23 8.77 -57.71
N TYR A 697 -45.04 8.30 -56.75
CA TYR A 697 -44.98 6.96 -56.17
C TYR A 697 -45.39 5.86 -57.15
N LEU A 698 -46.36 6.14 -58.03
CA LEU A 698 -46.72 5.23 -59.12
C LEU A 698 -45.68 5.22 -60.25
N LYS A 699 -44.99 6.34 -60.49
CA LYS A 699 -43.95 6.42 -61.54
C LYS A 699 -42.67 5.68 -61.15
N THR A 700 -42.17 5.85 -59.92
CA THR A 700 -41.02 5.07 -59.42
C THR A 700 -41.30 3.57 -59.34
N ARG A 701 -42.57 3.16 -59.21
CA ARG A 701 -42.96 1.75 -59.26
C ARG A 701 -43.21 1.22 -60.68
N LEU A 702 -43.45 2.09 -61.66
CA LEU A 702 -43.50 1.72 -63.07
C LEU A 702 -42.10 1.59 -63.68
N ASP A 703 -41.15 2.46 -63.27
CA ASP A 703 -39.75 2.45 -63.74
C ASP A 703 -38.92 1.28 -63.13
N HIS A 704 -39.54 0.31 -62.47
CA HIS A 704 -38.93 -0.91 -61.89
C HIS A 704 -39.62 -2.21 -62.37
N LEU A 705 -40.36 -2.14 -63.48
CA LEU A 705 -40.87 -3.26 -64.28
C LEU A 705 -40.31 -3.17 -65.71
#